data_AF-A0A8H3YTW9-F1
#
_entry.id   AF-A0A8H3YTW9-F1
#
_cell.length_a   1.000
_cell.length_b   1.000
_cell.length_c   1.000
_cell.angle_alpha   90.00
_cell.angle_beta   90.00
_cell.angle_gamma   90.00
#
_symmetry.space_group_name_H-M   'P 1'
#
loop_
_entity.id
_entity.type
_entity.pdbx_description
1 polymer ?
#
loop_
_entity_poly.entity_id
_entity_poly.type
_entity_poly.pdbx_seq_one_letter_code
_entity_poly.pdbx_strand_id
1 'polypeptide(L)'
;MSEKDGFSASLPSWIRQISFPRRVQRYLLGYAVFLLACWLTWLYYLQPAWAQERLYDASLATLNEKEQSFGANIRPEFTDMIHLKSLDVELLPGSKKSKDDRRLIVVGDVHGCKDELSKLLDKVKFVKGKDHLILAGDMIAKGPDSRGVIDMAMDLGADAARGNWEDRTLLAHDSLVAKVHPLPGPQEDPNTKEDFLDEESFSHGDYKDRAMAKELDKKHIEWLQKCPVILKVGGIAGFNGGSEIVVVHAGLAPGIDLDRQDPFLVMNMRSIDVMTRVPSEDRNGEPWEKLWNHHQSHTHPAAQRQTVIYGHDSKTGLNMNKYSKGLDSGCVKGGELTAFVVDQNGKSKIAPLYDQIVLFGDSITEFGETNNGGGIGYVAALRQAYIRRLDVVNRGFSGYNTDLALRVMHRAIPPCSDANIRIIGLFFGANDSCFPTEANNQCVPLPEFKSNMIKILRHPNLSGHNARMILITNPPVIEEMQYAIDKAKGYPLRRTAENTKKYAEAIREVGKDLGVPVVDLWSAIMLEAGWNPTFQGPIPGCMDAPRSDVLTKYLIDGLHLTPVGYQLLYNTIMECIARCWPDQLPDNLPFVLPRWDDGDAWKMCGETDAIINHRMRSAQPQSNGGSSAGSPPISL
;
A
#
# COMPACT_ATOMS: atom_id res chain seq x y z
N MET A 1 -4.21 19.84 69.21
CA MET A 1 -3.32 20.38 68.17
C MET A 1 -3.83 19.90 66.83
N SER A 2 -4.47 20.79 66.08
CA SER A 2 -5.07 20.54 64.76
C SER A 2 -4.35 21.42 63.76
N GLU A 3 -3.38 20.87 63.05
CA GLU A 3 -2.72 21.53 61.91
C GLU A 3 -3.58 21.37 60.66
N LYS A 4 -4.60 22.23 60.48
CA LYS A 4 -5.26 22.46 59.19
C LYS A 4 -5.62 23.93 58.95
N ASP A 5 -4.93 24.85 59.60
CA ASP A 5 -5.07 26.30 59.39
C ASP A 5 -3.77 26.85 58.79
N GLY A 6 -3.63 26.78 57.46
CA GLY A 6 -2.38 27.17 56.79
C GLY A 6 -2.49 28.08 55.57
N PHE A 7 -3.65 28.20 54.90
CA PHE A 7 -3.72 29.00 53.66
C PHE A 7 -5.01 29.83 53.47
N SER A 8 -5.98 29.74 54.38
CA SER A 8 -7.29 30.41 54.25
C SER A 8 -7.36 31.81 54.91
N ALA A 9 -6.36 32.17 55.74
CA ALA A 9 -6.46 33.34 56.62
C ALA A 9 -6.10 34.69 55.98
N SER A 10 -5.48 34.74 54.80
CA SER A 10 -4.99 35.98 54.18
C SER A 10 -5.89 36.62 53.11
N LEU A 11 -7.06 36.03 52.81
CA LEU A 11 -7.99 36.56 51.81
C LEU A 11 -9.01 37.56 52.43
N PRO A 12 -9.22 38.75 51.83
CA PRO A 12 -10.21 39.75 52.25
C PRO A 12 -11.63 39.18 52.47
N SER A 13 -12.37 39.74 53.44
CA SER A 13 -13.68 39.23 53.88
C SER A 13 -14.73 39.15 52.76
N TRP A 14 -14.67 40.05 51.77
CA TRP A 14 -15.57 40.05 50.61
C TRP A 14 -15.36 38.85 49.67
N ILE A 15 -14.18 38.22 49.68
CA ILE A 15 -13.89 37.01 48.89
C ILE A 15 -14.48 35.77 49.57
N ARG A 16 -14.51 35.73 50.91
CA ARG A 16 -15.07 34.60 51.68
C ARG A 16 -16.59 34.48 51.58
N GLN A 17 -17.29 35.56 51.22
CA GLN A 17 -18.75 35.56 51.03
C GLN A 17 -19.20 35.13 49.62
N ILE A 18 -18.27 34.97 48.67
CA ILE A 18 -18.59 34.56 47.30
C ILE A 18 -18.62 33.02 47.25
N SER A 19 -19.71 32.44 47.72
CA SER A 19 -20.02 31.02 47.54
C SER A 19 -20.68 30.83 46.17
N PHE A 20 -19.87 30.55 45.14
CA PHE A 20 -20.43 30.17 43.83
C PHE A 20 -21.20 28.85 43.94
N PRO A 21 -22.40 28.74 43.35
CA PRO A 21 -23.11 27.47 43.26
C PRO A 21 -22.19 26.38 42.68
N ARG A 22 -22.26 25.14 43.18
CA ARG A 22 -21.42 24.02 42.70
C ARG A 22 -21.42 23.85 41.17
N ARG A 23 -22.52 24.22 40.51
CA ARG A 23 -22.65 24.23 39.05
C ARG A 23 -21.75 25.28 38.38
N VAL A 24 -21.66 26.48 38.95
CA VAL A 24 -20.78 27.57 38.50
C VAL A 24 -19.31 27.21 38.75
N GLN A 25 -18.98 26.60 39.90
CA GLN A 25 -17.63 26.10 40.18
C GLN A 25 -17.17 25.05 39.15
N ARG A 26 -18.07 24.14 38.74
CA ARG A 26 -17.79 23.16 37.67
C ARG A 26 -17.56 23.82 36.32
N TYR A 27 -18.33 24.85 35.97
CA TYR A 27 -18.10 25.61 34.74
C TYR A 27 -16.77 26.37 34.78
N LEU A 28 -16.44 27.04 35.88
CA LEU A 28 -15.16 27.73 36.05
C LEU A 28 -13.97 26.77 35.96
N LEU A 29 -14.06 25.59 36.58
CA LEU A 29 -13.05 24.54 36.44
C LEU A 29 -12.93 24.05 34.99
N GLY A 30 -14.06 23.83 34.31
CA GLY A 30 -14.09 23.45 32.89
C GLY A 30 -13.43 24.51 31.99
N TYR A 31 -13.73 25.79 32.21
CA TYR A 31 -13.09 26.88 31.47
C TYR A 31 -11.60 27.01 31.80
N ALA A 32 -11.19 26.81 33.06
CA ALA A 32 -9.78 26.83 33.43
C ALA A 32 -9.00 25.70 32.76
N VAL A 33 -9.55 24.48 32.72
CA VAL A 33 -8.97 23.34 32.01
C VAL A 33 -8.90 23.61 30.51
N PHE A 34 -9.95 24.18 29.91
CA PHE A 34 -9.97 24.56 28.50
C PHE A 34 -8.91 25.62 28.17
N LEU A 35 -8.80 26.68 28.97
CA LEU A 35 -7.80 27.73 28.78
C LEU A 35 -6.38 27.20 28.95
N LEU A 36 -6.15 26.30 29.92
CA LEU A 36 -4.86 25.63 30.08
C LEU A 36 -4.55 24.76 28.85
N ALA A 37 -5.52 24.01 28.33
CA ALA A 37 -5.34 23.23 27.11
C ALA A 37 -5.02 24.11 25.90
N CYS A 38 -5.74 25.23 25.73
CA CYS A 38 -5.44 26.22 24.68
C CYS A 38 -4.04 26.83 24.83
N TRP A 39 -3.64 27.18 26.05
CA TRP A 39 -2.32 27.76 26.31
C TRP A 39 -1.19 26.75 26.06
N LEU A 40 -1.35 25.50 26.50
CA LEU A 40 -0.41 24.41 26.21
C LEU A 40 -0.34 24.12 24.71
N THR A 41 -1.49 24.11 24.02
CA THR A 41 -1.55 23.95 22.56
C THR A 41 -0.81 25.09 21.85
N TRP A 42 -0.99 26.33 22.32
CA TRP A 42 -0.26 27.48 21.80
C TRP A 42 1.25 27.35 22.02
N LEU A 43 1.68 27.05 23.25
CA LEU A 43 3.08 27.02 23.63
C LEU A 43 3.86 25.89 22.94
N TYR A 44 3.28 24.69 22.86
CA TYR A 44 3.98 23.49 22.41
C TYR A 44 3.76 23.16 20.93
N TYR A 45 2.71 23.69 20.30
CA TYR A 45 2.39 23.35 18.91
C TYR A 45 2.26 24.59 18.01
N LEU A 46 1.37 25.54 18.34
CA LEU A 46 1.07 26.64 17.42
C LEU A 46 2.20 27.67 17.32
N GLN A 47 2.76 28.12 18.45
CA GLN A 47 3.81 29.13 18.46
C GLN A 47 5.11 28.65 17.79
N PRO A 48 5.60 27.42 18.04
CA PRO A 48 6.76 26.89 17.31
C PRO A 48 6.50 26.77 15.80
N ALA A 49 5.35 26.22 15.39
CA ALA A 49 4.99 26.10 13.98
C ALA A 49 4.91 27.46 13.28
N TRP A 50 4.26 28.45 13.93
CA TRP A 50 4.19 29.83 13.44
C TRP A 50 5.55 30.53 13.40
N ALA A 51 6.46 30.23 14.34
CA ALA A 51 7.80 30.78 14.31
C ALA A 51 8.62 30.20 13.14
N GLN A 52 8.44 28.90 12.86
CA GLN A 52 9.08 28.21 11.75
C GLN A 52 8.57 28.71 10.39
N GLU A 53 7.27 28.88 10.20
CA GLU A 53 6.72 29.46 8.95
C GLU A 53 7.28 30.86 8.71
N ARG A 54 7.31 31.72 9.73
CA ARG A 54 7.91 33.07 9.60
C ARG A 54 9.40 33.02 9.29
N LEU A 55 10.11 32.02 9.81
CA LEU A 55 11.52 31.82 9.50
C LEU A 55 11.72 31.48 8.02
N TYR A 56 10.90 30.59 7.48
CA TYR A 56 10.91 30.25 6.06
C TYR A 56 10.53 31.44 5.19
N ASP A 57 9.48 32.18 5.56
CA ASP A 57 9.08 33.39 4.83
C ASP A 57 10.19 34.44 4.83
N ALA A 58 10.83 34.69 5.97
CA ALA A 58 11.95 35.63 6.06
C ALA A 58 13.14 35.18 5.21
N SER A 59 13.49 33.88 5.26
CA SER A 59 14.55 33.30 4.43
C SER A 59 14.27 33.47 2.94
N LEU A 60 13.05 33.20 2.49
CA LEU A 60 12.67 33.27 1.08
C LEU A 60 12.42 34.70 0.58
N ALA A 61 11.99 35.62 1.44
CA ALA A 61 11.83 37.04 1.07
C ALA A 61 13.13 37.66 0.55
N THR A 62 14.28 37.21 1.09
CA THR A 62 15.61 37.63 0.63
C THR A 62 16.03 37.07 -0.74
N LEU A 63 15.23 36.21 -1.39
CA LEU A 63 15.47 35.79 -2.78
C LEU A 63 15.38 36.97 -3.77
N ASN A 64 14.60 37.99 -3.46
CA ASN A 64 14.43 39.17 -4.30
C ASN A 64 15.58 40.18 -4.18
N GLU A 65 16.41 40.07 -3.13
CA GLU A 65 17.59 40.92 -2.91
C GLU A 65 18.82 40.24 -3.53
N LYS A 66 19.19 40.69 -4.72
CA LYS A 66 20.17 40.07 -5.64
C LYS A 66 21.61 39.92 -5.14
N GLU A 67 21.94 40.16 -3.88
CA GLU A 67 23.35 40.40 -3.49
C GLU A 67 24.03 39.35 -2.58
N GLN A 68 23.34 38.37 -1.99
CA GLN A 68 24.02 37.30 -1.21
C GLN A 68 23.26 35.97 -1.23
N SER A 69 23.24 35.25 -2.35
CA SER A 69 22.67 33.90 -2.42
C SER A 69 23.71 32.84 -2.80
N PHE A 70 23.57 31.64 -2.24
CA PHE A 70 24.28 30.45 -2.68
C PHE A 70 24.08 30.28 -4.20
N GLY A 71 25.16 30.09 -4.97
CA GLY A 71 25.11 30.01 -6.43
C GLY A 71 25.19 31.35 -7.19
N ALA A 72 25.43 32.48 -6.51
CA ALA A 72 25.66 33.77 -7.17
C ALA A 72 27.02 33.87 -7.91
N ASN A 73 27.99 33.01 -7.56
CA ASN A 73 29.27 32.92 -8.25
C ASN A 73 29.13 32.08 -9.54
N ILE A 74 29.53 32.63 -10.68
CA ILE A 74 29.64 31.88 -11.95
C ILE A 74 30.67 30.77 -11.74
N ARG A 75 30.23 29.51 -11.82
CA ARG A 75 31.10 28.35 -11.78
C ARG A 75 31.57 27.99 -13.20
N PRO A 76 32.76 27.39 -13.36
CA PRO A 76 33.20 26.87 -14.65
C PRO A 76 32.20 25.81 -15.16
N GLU A 77 32.01 25.75 -16.48
CA GLU A 77 31.17 24.71 -17.11
C GLU A 77 31.77 23.32 -16.86
N PHE A 78 30.94 22.38 -16.40
CA PHE A 78 31.33 20.98 -16.27
C PHE A 78 31.22 20.30 -17.64
N THR A 79 32.31 20.31 -18.41
CA THR A 79 32.32 19.77 -19.80
C THR A 79 32.12 18.26 -19.86
N ASP A 80 32.40 17.56 -18.76
CA ASP A 80 32.49 16.09 -18.73
C ASP A 80 31.25 15.43 -18.12
N MET A 81 30.21 16.20 -17.77
CA MET A 81 28.96 15.68 -17.22
C MET A 81 27.73 16.35 -17.83
N ILE A 82 26.65 15.59 -17.94
CA ILE A 82 25.35 16.15 -18.35
C ILE A 82 24.70 16.75 -17.10
N HIS A 83 24.76 18.07 -16.96
CA HIS A 83 24.17 18.73 -15.80
C HIS A 83 22.63 18.64 -15.80
N LEU A 84 22.00 19.03 -16.91
CA LEU A 84 20.54 19.07 -17.07
C LEU A 84 20.15 18.40 -18.39
N LYS A 85 19.18 17.49 -18.35
CA LYS A 85 18.58 16.87 -19.54
C LYS A 85 17.07 16.88 -19.41
N SER A 86 16.39 17.22 -20.50
CA SER A 86 14.93 17.09 -20.59
C SER A 86 14.53 15.72 -21.11
N LEU A 87 13.53 15.12 -20.49
CA LEU A 87 12.91 13.89 -20.99
C LEU A 87 12.17 14.18 -22.29
N ASP A 88 12.12 13.19 -23.19
CA ASP A 88 11.30 13.28 -24.39
C ASP A 88 9.81 13.39 -23.99
N VAL A 89 9.14 14.43 -24.48
CA VAL A 89 7.73 14.72 -24.21
C VAL A 89 6.83 13.56 -24.67
N GLU A 90 7.25 12.76 -25.65
CA GLU A 90 6.49 11.60 -26.12
C GLU A 90 6.47 10.43 -25.12
N LEU A 91 7.36 10.45 -24.12
CA LEU A 91 7.40 9.46 -23.04
C LEU A 91 6.48 9.85 -21.88
N LEU A 92 5.90 11.06 -21.89
CA LEU A 92 5.00 11.51 -20.84
C LEU A 92 3.59 10.93 -20.98
N PRO A 93 2.90 10.66 -19.86
CA PRO A 93 1.48 10.34 -19.87
C PRO A 93 0.66 11.46 -20.53
N GLY A 94 -0.21 11.11 -21.48
CA GLY A 94 -1.08 12.07 -22.18
C GLY A 94 -0.43 12.84 -23.34
N SER A 95 0.76 12.45 -23.83
CA SER A 95 1.34 13.03 -25.07
C SER A 95 0.49 12.68 -26.31
N LYS A 96 0.62 13.47 -27.40
CA LYS A 96 -0.18 13.29 -28.65
C LYS A 96 0.04 11.94 -29.35
N LYS A 97 1.19 11.28 -29.18
CA LYS A 97 1.45 9.91 -29.68
C LYS A 97 1.29 8.84 -28.60
N SER A 98 1.16 9.23 -27.35
CA SER A 98 0.96 8.33 -26.23
C SER A 98 -0.46 7.75 -26.32
N LYS A 99 -0.59 6.43 -26.34
CA LYS A 99 -1.90 5.77 -26.14
C LYS A 99 -2.44 6.24 -24.78
N ASP A 100 -3.76 6.44 -24.66
CA ASP A 100 -4.50 7.01 -23.50
C ASP A 100 -4.28 6.33 -22.11
N ASP A 101 -3.25 5.50 -21.93
CA ASP A 101 -3.00 4.71 -20.71
C ASP A 101 -1.50 4.51 -20.41
N ARG A 102 -0.58 5.32 -20.98
CA ARG A 102 0.85 5.30 -20.61
C ARG A 102 1.06 5.79 -19.18
N ARG A 103 1.96 5.14 -18.44
CA ARG A 103 2.36 5.54 -17.08
C ARG A 103 3.84 5.89 -17.02
N LEU A 104 4.16 6.82 -16.14
CA LEU A 104 5.53 7.11 -15.71
C LEU A 104 5.79 6.42 -14.37
N ILE A 105 6.89 5.68 -14.27
CA ILE A 105 7.26 4.92 -13.08
C ILE A 105 8.66 5.35 -12.67
N VAL A 106 8.79 6.02 -11.53
CA VAL A 106 10.08 6.48 -10.97
C VAL A 106 10.45 5.58 -9.80
N VAL A 107 11.62 4.97 -9.80
CA VAL A 107 12.11 4.06 -8.74
C VAL A 107 13.23 4.73 -7.96
N GLY A 108 13.25 4.55 -6.63
CA GLY A 108 14.33 5.02 -5.75
C GLY A 108 15.64 4.23 -5.88
N ASP A 109 16.52 4.38 -4.89
CA ASP A 109 17.87 3.80 -4.88
C ASP A 109 17.84 2.26 -4.91
N VAL A 110 18.38 1.68 -5.98
CA VAL A 110 18.35 0.22 -6.23
C VAL A 110 19.58 -0.47 -5.65
N HIS A 111 20.76 0.16 -5.71
CA HIS A 111 21.99 -0.36 -5.15
C HIS A 111 22.30 -1.80 -5.54
N GLY A 112 22.21 -2.17 -6.82
CA GLY A 112 22.51 -3.53 -7.28
C GLY A 112 21.50 -4.61 -6.85
N CYS A 113 20.37 -4.24 -6.25
CA CYS A 113 19.26 -5.14 -5.88
C CYS A 113 18.36 -5.43 -7.10
N LYS A 114 18.91 -6.14 -8.10
CA LYS A 114 18.20 -6.46 -9.36
C LYS A 114 16.93 -7.28 -9.15
N ASP A 115 16.95 -8.26 -8.25
CA ASP A 115 15.81 -9.12 -8.01
C ASP A 115 14.63 -8.31 -7.43
N GLU A 116 14.92 -7.35 -6.56
CA GLU A 116 13.96 -6.41 -6.00
C GLU A 116 13.40 -5.48 -7.08
N LEU A 117 14.25 -4.97 -7.98
CA LEU A 117 13.81 -4.19 -9.13
C LEU A 117 12.88 -5.00 -10.04
N SER A 118 13.24 -6.24 -10.38
CA SER A 118 12.38 -7.13 -11.17
C SER A 118 11.02 -7.34 -10.51
N LYS A 119 11.01 -7.67 -9.22
CA LYS A 119 9.78 -7.90 -8.45
C LYS A 119 8.91 -6.64 -8.38
N LEU A 120 9.51 -5.47 -8.21
CA LEU A 120 8.80 -4.20 -8.19
C LEU A 120 8.15 -3.90 -9.54
N LEU A 121 8.86 -4.14 -10.64
CA LEU A 121 8.35 -3.98 -12.00
C LEU A 121 7.21 -4.96 -12.30
N ASP A 122 7.33 -6.21 -11.87
CA ASP A 122 6.25 -7.21 -11.98
C ASP A 122 5.02 -6.76 -11.20
N LYS A 123 5.22 -6.22 -9.99
CA LYS A 123 4.15 -5.75 -9.11
C LYS A 123 3.39 -4.57 -9.68
N VAL A 124 4.08 -3.59 -10.26
CA VAL A 124 3.43 -2.46 -10.96
C VAL A 124 2.88 -2.86 -12.34
N LYS A 125 3.06 -4.15 -12.73
CA LYS A 125 2.72 -4.71 -14.03
C LYS A 125 3.32 -3.86 -15.14
N PHE A 126 4.62 -3.61 -15.07
CA PHE A 126 5.34 -2.78 -16.04
C PHE A 126 5.16 -3.35 -17.45
N VAL A 127 4.72 -2.52 -18.39
CA VAL A 127 4.53 -2.90 -19.78
C VAL A 127 5.59 -2.21 -20.65
N LYS A 128 6.60 -2.97 -21.09
CA LYS A 128 7.66 -2.48 -21.98
C LYS A 128 7.07 -1.83 -23.25
N GLY A 129 7.56 -0.65 -23.59
CA GLY A 129 7.12 0.15 -24.74
C GLY A 129 5.84 0.96 -24.51
N LYS A 130 5.07 0.64 -23.46
CA LYS A 130 3.91 1.44 -23.02
C LYS A 130 4.26 2.31 -21.82
N ASP A 131 4.75 1.73 -20.73
CA ASP A 131 5.20 2.48 -19.56
C ASP A 131 6.64 2.98 -19.77
N HIS A 132 7.01 4.04 -19.07
CA HIS A 132 8.37 4.56 -19.05
C HIS A 132 8.95 4.53 -17.64
N LEU A 133 10.15 3.96 -17.52
CA LEU A 133 10.87 3.75 -16.26
C LEU A 133 11.93 4.84 -16.08
N ILE A 134 11.97 5.46 -14.90
CA ILE A 134 13.03 6.37 -14.48
C ILE A 134 13.65 5.86 -13.17
N LEU A 135 14.97 5.81 -13.08
CA LEU A 135 15.70 5.50 -11.84
C LEU A 135 16.22 6.81 -11.21
N ALA A 136 16.02 7.00 -9.91
CA ALA A 136 16.38 8.23 -9.20
C ALA A 136 17.88 8.32 -8.79
N GLY A 137 18.75 7.50 -9.38
CA GLY A 137 20.17 7.40 -9.02
C GLY A 137 20.46 6.22 -8.09
N ASP A 138 21.73 6.06 -7.71
CA ASP A 138 22.22 5.00 -6.83
C ASP A 138 21.71 3.61 -7.24
N MET A 139 21.90 3.32 -8.53
CA MET A 139 21.53 2.05 -9.16
C MET A 139 22.57 0.97 -8.88
N ILE A 140 23.82 1.38 -8.65
CA ILE A 140 24.97 0.50 -8.44
C ILE A 140 25.45 0.51 -6.98
N ALA A 141 26.41 -0.38 -6.71
CA ALA A 141 27.11 -0.55 -5.44
C ALA A 141 26.24 -1.06 -4.28
N LYS A 142 26.91 -1.54 -3.23
CA LYS A 142 26.34 -2.13 -1.98
C LYS A 142 25.62 -3.48 -2.14
N GLY A 143 24.75 -3.64 -3.13
CA GLY A 143 24.00 -4.89 -3.34
C GLY A 143 24.69 -5.87 -4.30
N PRO A 144 24.02 -7.00 -4.59
CA PRO A 144 24.68 -8.17 -5.16
C PRO A 144 24.90 -8.15 -6.69
N ASP A 145 24.12 -7.38 -7.46
CA ASP A 145 24.16 -7.43 -8.95
C ASP A 145 24.01 -6.02 -9.58
N SER A 146 25.06 -5.20 -9.45
CA SER A 146 25.09 -3.85 -10.05
C SER A 146 25.00 -3.89 -11.58
N ARG A 147 25.75 -4.80 -12.22
CA ARG A 147 25.73 -4.96 -13.70
C ARG A 147 24.34 -5.32 -14.19
N GLY A 148 23.68 -6.27 -13.54
CA GLY A 148 22.38 -6.75 -13.95
C GLY A 148 21.26 -5.72 -13.76
N VAL A 149 21.39 -4.77 -12.81
CA VAL A 149 20.50 -3.60 -12.74
C VAL A 149 20.68 -2.71 -13.98
N ILE A 150 21.92 -2.40 -14.35
CA ILE A 150 22.21 -1.55 -15.52
C ILE A 150 21.78 -2.23 -16.82
N ASP A 151 22.06 -3.53 -16.99
CA ASP A 151 21.60 -4.31 -18.15
C ASP A 151 20.08 -4.28 -18.27
N MET A 152 19.35 -4.46 -17.16
CA MET A 152 17.89 -4.36 -17.13
C MET A 152 17.41 -2.95 -17.49
N ALA A 153 18.05 -1.90 -16.96
CA ALA A 153 17.70 -0.52 -17.26
C ALA A 153 17.89 -0.20 -18.75
N MET A 154 19.00 -0.65 -19.35
CA MET A 154 19.24 -0.53 -20.80
C MET A 154 18.19 -1.28 -21.62
N ASP A 155 17.90 -2.53 -21.25
CA ASP A 155 16.95 -3.39 -21.98
C ASP A 155 15.53 -2.80 -21.97
N LEU A 156 15.12 -2.17 -20.87
CA LEU A 156 13.82 -1.53 -20.73
C LEU A 156 13.75 -0.14 -21.37
N GLY A 157 14.89 0.43 -21.78
CA GLY A 157 14.96 1.81 -22.28
C GLY A 157 14.66 2.84 -21.20
N ALA A 158 15.14 2.60 -19.98
CA ALA A 158 14.96 3.49 -18.84
C ALA A 158 15.86 4.73 -18.96
N ASP A 159 15.38 5.86 -18.47
CA ASP A 159 16.20 7.02 -18.14
C ASP A 159 16.58 6.97 -16.66
N ALA A 160 17.64 7.67 -16.25
CA ALA A 160 18.06 7.69 -14.86
C ALA A 160 18.71 9.03 -14.50
N ALA A 161 18.50 9.51 -13.28
CA ALA A 161 19.33 10.55 -12.69
C ALA A 161 20.66 9.94 -12.24
N ARG A 162 21.73 10.73 -12.26
CA ARG A 162 23.04 10.34 -11.72
C ARG A 162 23.02 10.48 -10.19
N GLY A 163 23.31 9.39 -9.49
CA GLY A 163 23.52 9.39 -8.05
C GLY A 163 24.99 9.54 -7.68
N ASN A 164 25.26 9.60 -6.38
CA ASN A 164 26.61 9.83 -5.88
C ASN A 164 27.51 8.59 -6.08
N TRP A 165 26.95 7.37 -6.11
CA TRP A 165 27.72 6.18 -6.46
C TRP A 165 28.10 6.12 -7.93
N GLU A 166 27.20 6.53 -8.82
CA GLU A 166 27.53 6.62 -10.24
C GLU A 166 28.65 7.64 -10.49
N ASP A 167 28.56 8.82 -9.87
CA ASP A 167 29.58 9.87 -10.04
C ASP A 167 30.96 9.44 -9.52
N ARG A 168 31.03 8.90 -8.30
CA ARG A 168 32.28 8.37 -7.74
C ARG A 168 32.88 7.26 -8.59
N THR A 169 32.05 6.36 -9.11
CA THR A 169 32.50 5.26 -9.97
C THR A 169 33.07 5.77 -11.30
N LEU A 170 32.47 6.79 -11.89
CA LEU A 170 32.96 7.42 -13.12
C LEU A 170 34.29 8.15 -12.90
N LEU A 171 34.43 8.90 -11.80
CA LEU A 171 35.68 9.56 -11.42
C LEU A 171 36.81 8.52 -11.18
N ALA A 172 36.49 7.41 -10.52
CA ALA A 172 37.43 6.31 -10.32
C ALA A 172 37.82 5.63 -11.64
N HIS A 173 36.87 5.41 -12.55
CA HIS A 173 37.13 4.90 -13.89
C HIS A 173 38.08 5.81 -14.68
N ASP A 174 37.81 7.13 -14.72
CA ASP A 174 38.62 8.08 -15.48
C ASP A 174 40.04 8.19 -14.91
N SER A 175 40.18 8.12 -13.58
CA SER A 175 41.48 8.04 -12.91
C SER A 175 42.27 6.78 -13.29
N LEU A 176 41.59 5.62 -13.36
CA LEU A 176 42.19 4.35 -13.79
C LEU A 176 42.64 4.39 -15.26
N VAL A 177 41.84 5.01 -16.15
CA VAL A 177 42.16 5.17 -17.57
C VAL A 177 43.33 6.14 -17.78
N ALA A 178 43.33 7.26 -17.06
CA ALA A 178 44.35 8.29 -17.17
C ALA A 178 45.69 7.89 -16.50
N LYS A 179 45.72 6.80 -15.73
CA LYS A 179 46.86 6.37 -14.90
C LYS A 179 47.36 7.47 -13.95
N VAL A 180 46.45 8.33 -13.49
CA VAL A 180 46.77 9.42 -12.56
C VAL A 180 46.69 8.87 -11.13
N HIS A 181 47.81 8.90 -10.41
CA HIS A 181 47.83 8.58 -8.99
C HIS A 181 47.32 9.79 -8.19
N PRO A 182 46.30 9.65 -7.32
CA PRO A 182 45.85 10.75 -6.48
C PRO A 182 46.95 11.13 -5.47
N LEU A 183 47.04 12.42 -5.14
CA LEU A 183 47.92 12.94 -4.09
C LEU A 183 47.50 12.39 -2.72
N PRO A 184 48.44 12.18 -1.78
CA PRO A 184 48.13 11.77 -0.41
C PRO A 184 47.13 12.72 0.26
N GLY A 185 46.24 12.17 1.08
CA GLY A 185 45.28 12.97 1.83
C GLY A 185 45.97 13.91 2.85
N PRO A 186 45.30 14.98 3.33
CA PRO A 186 45.89 15.94 4.26
C PRO A 186 46.30 15.36 5.63
N GLN A 187 46.02 14.08 5.90
CA GLN A 187 46.39 13.35 7.11
C GLN A 187 47.54 12.33 6.89
N GLU A 188 48.09 12.23 5.67
CA GLU A 188 49.10 11.22 5.33
C GLU A 188 50.52 11.81 5.30
N ASP A 189 51.52 11.01 5.67
CA ASP A 189 52.94 11.40 5.67
C ASP A 189 53.45 11.51 4.21
N PRO A 190 53.95 12.69 3.78
CA PRO A 190 54.48 12.92 2.43
C PRO A 190 55.66 12.00 2.03
N ASN A 191 56.29 11.31 2.99
CA ASN A 191 57.47 10.47 2.76
C ASN A 191 57.20 8.96 2.74
N THR A 192 55.93 8.53 2.72
CA THR A 192 55.60 7.10 2.65
C THR A 192 56.09 6.54 1.30
N LYS A 193 57.01 5.56 1.33
CA LYS A 193 57.56 4.95 0.11
C LYS A 193 56.47 4.14 -0.60
N GLU A 194 56.25 4.42 -1.88
CA GLU A 194 55.47 3.58 -2.79
C GLU A 194 56.15 2.21 -2.93
N ASP A 195 55.59 1.20 -2.29
CA ASP A 195 55.94 -0.19 -2.58
C ASP A 195 55.10 -0.64 -3.78
N PHE A 196 55.77 -0.99 -4.89
CA PHE A 196 55.14 -1.38 -6.16
C PHE A 196 54.37 -2.71 -6.07
N LEU A 197 54.33 -3.34 -4.90
CA LEU A 197 53.73 -4.66 -4.66
C LEU A 197 52.53 -4.67 -3.71
N ASP A 198 52.18 -3.54 -3.08
CA ASP A 198 51.01 -3.47 -2.19
C ASP A 198 49.87 -2.70 -2.86
N GLU A 199 49.04 -3.40 -3.63
CA GLU A 199 47.69 -2.96 -4.01
C GLU A 199 46.79 -2.66 -2.79
N GLU A 200 47.23 -2.98 -1.57
CA GLU A 200 46.50 -2.79 -0.30
C GLU A 200 46.84 -1.48 0.45
N SER A 201 47.79 -0.66 -0.02
CA SER A 201 48.22 0.57 0.69
C SER A 201 47.72 1.89 0.06
N PHE A 202 46.51 1.91 -0.50
CA PHE A 202 45.87 3.16 -0.94
C PHE A 202 44.62 3.44 -0.09
N SER A 203 44.60 4.62 0.55
CA SER A 203 43.50 5.27 1.29
C SER A 203 42.16 4.50 1.32
N HIS A 204 41.68 4.20 2.53
CA HIS A 204 40.47 3.43 2.86
C HIS A 204 39.14 3.89 2.21
N GLY A 205 39.12 4.90 1.33
CA GLY A 205 37.94 5.39 0.61
C GLY A 205 37.80 4.95 -0.85
N ASP A 206 38.89 4.78 -1.61
CA ASP A 206 38.83 4.67 -3.09
C ASP A 206 38.81 3.21 -3.60
N TYR A 207 39.16 2.24 -2.76
CA TYR A 207 39.19 0.82 -3.17
C TYR A 207 37.83 0.32 -3.67
N LYS A 208 36.74 0.69 -2.98
CA LYS A 208 35.37 0.26 -3.34
C LYS A 208 34.92 0.89 -4.66
N ASP A 209 35.26 2.14 -4.89
CA ASP A 209 34.87 2.89 -6.09
C ASP A 209 35.63 2.35 -7.31
N ARG A 210 36.93 2.07 -7.16
CA ARG A 210 37.74 1.40 -8.19
C ARG A 210 37.31 -0.04 -8.45
N ALA A 211 36.98 -0.81 -7.41
CA ALA A 211 36.47 -2.17 -7.56
C ALA A 211 35.16 -2.15 -8.36
N MET A 212 34.27 -1.21 -8.05
CA MET A 212 33.03 -1.01 -8.81
C MET A 212 33.31 -0.60 -10.26
N ALA A 213 34.23 0.34 -10.49
CA ALA A 213 34.64 0.76 -11.84
C ALA A 213 35.23 -0.39 -12.67
N LYS A 214 36.00 -1.30 -12.04
CA LYS A 214 36.57 -2.50 -12.70
C LYS A 214 35.52 -3.56 -13.02
N GLU A 215 34.42 -3.63 -12.26
CA GLU A 215 33.33 -4.59 -12.49
C GLU A 215 32.50 -4.25 -13.74
N LEU A 216 32.43 -2.96 -14.10
CA LEU A 216 31.59 -2.44 -15.18
C LEU A 216 32.32 -2.45 -16.54
N ASP A 217 31.75 -3.16 -17.52
CA ASP A 217 32.22 -3.07 -18.92
C ASP A 217 31.97 -1.67 -19.52
N LYS A 218 32.66 -1.39 -20.64
CA LYS A 218 32.55 -0.13 -21.41
C LYS A 218 31.10 0.32 -21.69
N LYS A 219 30.21 -0.60 -22.06
CA LYS A 219 28.80 -0.28 -22.32
C LYS A 219 28.09 0.32 -21.10
N HIS A 220 28.40 -0.18 -19.90
CA HIS A 220 27.79 0.31 -18.66
C HIS A 220 28.32 1.70 -18.33
N ILE A 221 29.64 1.91 -18.45
CA ILE A 221 30.27 3.23 -18.26
C ILE A 221 29.68 4.27 -19.22
N GLU A 222 29.56 3.94 -20.51
CA GLU A 222 28.97 4.83 -21.52
C GLU A 222 27.50 5.17 -21.22
N TRP A 223 26.76 4.28 -20.55
CA TRP A 223 25.37 4.54 -20.14
C TRP A 223 25.31 5.42 -18.88
N LEU A 224 26.13 5.15 -17.86
CA LEU A 224 26.26 6.00 -16.67
C LEU A 224 26.73 7.42 -17.02
N GLN A 225 27.59 7.57 -18.03
CA GLN A 225 28.02 8.87 -18.55
C GLN A 225 26.86 9.68 -19.15
N LYS A 226 25.81 9.01 -19.68
CA LYS A 226 24.61 9.64 -20.25
C LYS A 226 23.55 10.00 -19.22
N CYS A 227 23.68 9.53 -17.97
CA CYS A 227 22.76 9.89 -16.89
C CYS A 227 22.97 11.35 -16.48
N PRO A 228 21.97 12.23 -16.62
CA PRO A 228 22.06 13.61 -16.17
C PRO A 228 22.05 13.72 -14.64
N VAL A 229 22.65 14.78 -14.10
CA VAL A 229 22.51 15.12 -12.67
C VAL A 229 21.07 15.53 -12.34
N ILE A 230 20.44 16.29 -13.25
CA ILE A 230 19.04 16.70 -13.15
C ILE A 230 18.29 16.21 -14.40
N LEU A 231 17.28 15.36 -14.19
CA LEU A 231 16.36 14.95 -15.24
C LEU A 231 15.07 15.75 -15.15
N LYS A 232 14.90 16.67 -16.08
CA LYS A 232 13.69 17.49 -16.22
C LYS A 232 12.63 16.68 -16.97
N VAL A 233 11.64 16.16 -16.26
CA VAL A 233 10.59 15.30 -16.84
C VAL A 233 9.52 16.13 -17.55
N GLY A 234 9.08 17.24 -16.95
CA GLY A 234 8.02 18.09 -17.49
C GLY A 234 6.70 17.98 -16.72
N GLY A 235 5.69 18.72 -17.16
CA GLY A 235 4.38 18.78 -16.49
C GLY A 235 3.39 17.71 -17.00
N ILE A 236 2.64 17.11 -16.09
CA ILE A 236 1.51 16.22 -16.39
C ILE A 236 0.23 16.94 -15.97
N ALA A 237 -0.72 17.13 -16.89
CA ALA A 237 -1.89 17.99 -16.66
C ALA A 237 -2.72 17.62 -15.41
N GLY A 238 -2.89 16.33 -15.13
CA GLY A 238 -3.60 15.86 -13.94
C GLY A 238 -2.79 15.91 -12.64
N PHE A 239 -1.48 16.12 -12.69
CA PHE A 239 -0.60 16.02 -11.53
C PHE A 239 -0.33 17.38 -10.89
N ASN A 240 -0.71 17.54 -9.61
CA ASN A 240 -0.41 18.74 -8.80
C ASN A 240 -0.75 20.10 -9.47
N GLY A 241 -1.81 20.14 -10.29
CA GLY A 241 -2.20 21.34 -11.02
C GLY A 241 -1.29 21.69 -12.21
N GLY A 242 -0.66 20.68 -12.81
CA GLY A 242 0.27 20.82 -13.94
C GLY A 242 1.70 21.18 -13.53
N SER A 243 2.07 20.96 -12.25
CA SER A 243 3.43 21.23 -11.78
C SER A 243 4.45 20.41 -12.57
N GLU A 244 5.59 21.02 -12.85
CA GLU A 244 6.69 20.37 -13.54
C GLU A 244 7.36 19.32 -12.64
N ILE A 245 7.56 18.10 -13.16
CA ILE A 245 8.27 17.03 -12.44
C ILE A 245 9.75 17.13 -12.77
N VAL A 246 10.58 17.04 -11.73
CA VAL A 246 12.04 16.97 -11.83
C VAL A 246 12.53 15.77 -11.02
N VAL A 247 13.38 14.93 -11.60
CA VAL A 247 14.00 13.80 -10.92
C VAL A 247 15.47 14.12 -10.68
N VAL A 248 15.88 14.01 -9.42
CA VAL A 248 17.26 14.22 -8.96
C VAL A 248 17.62 13.14 -7.95
N HIS A 249 18.89 12.95 -7.65
CA HIS A 249 19.26 11.93 -6.67
C HIS A 249 19.00 12.34 -5.21
N ALA A 250 19.43 13.54 -4.80
CA ALA A 250 19.27 13.98 -3.42
C ALA A 250 18.24 15.12 -3.25
N GLY A 251 18.46 16.28 -3.87
CA GLY A 251 17.58 17.44 -3.67
C GLY A 251 17.92 18.65 -4.54
N LEU A 252 17.16 19.74 -4.35
CA LEU A 252 17.38 21.02 -5.03
C LEU A 252 17.36 22.17 -4.03
N ALA A 253 18.23 23.17 -4.24
CA ALA A 253 18.21 24.39 -3.46
C ALA A 253 17.04 25.30 -3.91
N PRO A 254 16.17 25.77 -2.99
CA PRO A 254 15.05 26.65 -3.34
C PRO A 254 15.50 27.98 -3.97
N GLY A 255 14.80 28.42 -5.02
CA GLY A 255 15.02 29.72 -5.66
C GLY A 255 16.24 29.80 -6.59
N ILE A 256 16.86 28.66 -6.91
CA ILE A 256 17.96 28.57 -7.89
C ILE A 256 17.44 27.82 -9.14
N ASP A 257 17.69 28.39 -10.32
CA ASP A 257 17.32 27.78 -11.60
C ASP A 257 18.03 26.43 -11.78
N LEU A 258 17.38 25.47 -12.45
CA LEU A 258 17.87 24.08 -12.55
C LEU A 258 19.29 23.97 -13.14
N ASP A 259 19.65 24.83 -14.09
CA ASP A 259 20.96 24.88 -14.74
C ASP A 259 22.05 25.53 -13.88
N ARG A 260 21.68 26.16 -12.76
CA ARG A 260 22.58 26.84 -11.82
C ARG A 260 22.73 26.09 -10.50
N GLN A 261 22.08 24.94 -10.35
CA GLN A 261 22.19 24.11 -9.17
C GLN A 261 23.60 23.52 -9.06
N ASP A 262 24.09 23.32 -7.84
CA ASP A 262 25.40 22.70 -7.62
C ASP A 262 25.30 21.18 -7.86
N PRO A 263 26.00 20.60 -8.86
CA PRO A 263 25.87 19.17 -9.16
C PRO A 263 26.18 18.27 -7.96
N PHE A 264 27.18 18.64 -7.16
CA PHE A 264 27.57 17.86 -5.99
C PHE A 264 26.43 17.85 -4.96
N LEU A 265 25.81 18.98 -4.69
CA LEU A 265 24.73 19.06 -3.71
C LEU A 265 23.43 18.43 -4.24
N VAL A 266 23.17 18.50 -5.54
CA VAL A 266 22.03 17.78 -6.15
C VAL A 266 22.13 16.27 -5.93
N MET A 267 23.35 15.74 -5.81
CA MET A 267 23.61 14.32 -5.54
C MET A 267 23.85 14.00 -4.06
N ASN A 268 24.14 14.99 -3.19
CA ASN A 268 24.59 14.68 -1.82
C ASN A 268 23.82 15.39 -0.70
N MET A 269 23.00 16.41 -0.99
CA MET A 269 22.36 17.19 0.06
C MET A 269 21.35 16.40 0.91
N ARG A 270 21.31 16.70 2.20
CA ARG A 270 20.35 16.15 3.17
C ARG A 270 19.68 17.23 4.01
N SER A 271 20.42 18.29 4.30
CA SER A 271 19.88 19.44 5.01
C SER A 271 20.25 20.75 4.33
N ILE A 272 19.60 21.81 4.78
CA ILE A 272 19.85 23.19 4.36
C ILE A 272 19.87 24.08 5.61
N ASP A 273 20.82 24.99 5.66
CA ASP A 273 20.78 26.05 6.65
C ASP A 273 19.71 27.07 6.21
N VAL A 274 18.68 27.25 7.03
CA VAL A 274 17.50 28.04 6.65
C VAL A 274 17.86 29.51 6.45
N MET A 275 18.83 30.05 7.17
CA MET A 275 19.17 31.48 7.10
C MET A 275 20.04 31.80 5.90
N THR A 276 21.08 30.99 5.69
CA THR A 276 22.08 31.19 4.63
C THR A 276 21.67 30.52 3.32
N ARG A 277 20.72 29.57 3.37
CA ARG A 277 20.27 28.72 2.25
C ARG A 277 21.38 27.85 1.65
N VAL A 278 22.44 27.62 2.41
CA VAL A 278 23.55 26.75 2.00
C VAL A 278 23.13 25.30 2.22
N PRO A 279 23.05 24.47 1.16
CA PRO A 279 22.78 23.04 1.32
C PRO A 279 23.99 22.33 1.90
N SER A 280 23.75 21.22 2.61
CA SER A 280 24.77 20.39 3.21
C SER A 280 24.46 18.91 3.02
N GLU A 281 25.49 18.09 2.87
CA GLU A 281 25.40 16.62 2.88
C GLU A 281 25.12 16.05 4.28
N ASP A 282 25.36 16.84 5.32
CA ASP A 282 25.10 16.48 6.71
C ASP A 282 23.63 16.65 7.09
N ARG A 283 23.28 16.18 8.29
CA ARG A 283 21.93 16.29 8.88
C ARG A 283 21.82 17.35 9.97
N ASN A 284 22.84 18.21 10.11
CA ASN A 284 22.90 19.18 11.19
C ASN A 284 21.97 20.39 10.97
N GLY A 285 21.48 20.60 9.74
CA GLY A 285 20.53 21.66 9.39
C GLY A 285 19.08 21.20 9.30
N GLU A 286 18.21 22.06 8.76
CA GLU A 286 16.81 21.71 8.49
C GLU A 286 16.74 20.75 7.29
N PRO A 287 15.91 19.70 7.30
CA PRO A 287 15.68 18.88 6.12
C PRO A 287 15.29 19.74 4.92
N TRP A 288 16.04 19.61 3.82
CA TRP A 288 15.94 20.53 2.68
C TRP A 288 14.54 20.51 2.06
N GLU A 289 13.87 19.36 2.12
CA GLU A 289 12.58 19.15 1.50
C GLU A 289 11.47 19.98 2.16
N LYS A 290 11.61 20.33 3.45
CA LYS A 290 10.64 21.19 4.13
C LYS A 290 10.66 22.60 3.58
N LEU A 291 11.85 23.19 3.48
CA LEU A 291 12.02 24.53 2.89
C LEU A 291 11.62 24.53 1.41
N TRP A 292 11.92 23.45 0.68
CA TRP A 292 11.47 23.28 -0.71
C TRP A 292 9.95 23.28 -0.83
N ASN A 293 9.24 22.48 -0.02
CA ASN A 293 7.77 22.44 -0.06
C ASN A 293 7.15 23.79 0.30
N HIS A 294 7.71 24.50 1.28
CA HIS A 294 7.27 25.85 1.66
C HIS A 294 7.49 26.86 0.52
N HIS A 295 8.63 26.81 -0.15
CA HIS A 295 8.90 27.65 -1.32
C HIS A 295 7.90 27.38 -2.45
N GLN A 296 7.66 26.11 -2.77
CA GLN A 296 6.74 25.72 -3.86
C GLN A 296 5.27 26.04 -3.55
N SER A 297 4.84 25.99 -2.29
CA SER A 297 3.47 26.41 -1.92
C SER A 297 3.23 27.90 -2.12
N HIS A 298 4.26 28.73 -1.95
CA HIS A 298 4.22 30.18 -2.11
C HIS A 298 4.68 30.66 -3.50
N THR A 299 5.07 29.75 -4.39
CA THR A 299 5.47 30.09 -5.77
C THR A 299 4.23 30.36 -6.61
N HIS A 300 4.21 31.53 -7.27
CA HIS A 300 3.15 32.00 -8.16
C HIS A 300 3.74 32.61 -9.45
N PRO A 301 3.16 32.32 -10.63
CA PRO A 301 1.96 31.52 -10.87
C PRO A 301 2.18 30.01 -10.68
N ALA A 302 1.09 29.25 -10.47
CA ALA A 302 1.16 27.80 -10.20
C ALA A 302 1.90 27.00 -11.30
N ALA A 303 1.95 27.51 -12.53
CA ALA A 303 2.69 26.91 -13.64
C ALA A 303 4.22 26.89 -13.45
N GLN A 304 4.76 27.71 -12.53
CA GLN A 304 6.19 27.71 -12.18
C GLN A 304 6.52 26.72 -11.06
N ARG A 305 5.50 26.02 -10.51
CA ARG A 305 5.72 25.07 -9.42
C ARG A 305 6.39 23.81 -9.95
N GLN A 306 7.30 23.29 -9.14
CA GLN A 306 8.05 22.09 -9.41
C GLN A 306 7.83 21.05 -8.30
N THR A 307 7.68 19.80 -8.69
CA THR A 307 7.68 18.65 -7.79
C THR A 307 8.95 17.85 -8.01
N VAL A 308 9.75 17.70 -6.95
CA VAL A 308 11.01 16.95 -7.00
C VAL A 308 10.79 15.51 -6.57
N ILE A 309 11.26 14.55 -7.35
CA ILE A 309 11.29 13.13 -6.97
C ILE A 309 12.75 12.74 -6.78
N TYR A 310 13.07 12.12 -5.65
CA TYR A 310 14.45 11.90 -5.22
C TYR A 310 14.65 10.62 -4.39
N GLY A 311 15.91 10.27 -4.14
CA GLY A 311 16.37 9.12 -3.38
C GLY A 311 17.34 9.51 -2.25
N HIS A 312 18.51 8.86 -2.16
CA HIS A 312 19.68 9.16 -1.31
C HIS A 312 19.53 9.04 0.22
N ASP A 313 18.33 9.23 0.77
CA ASP A 313 18.08 9.32 2.21
C ASP A 313 17.27 8.17 2.83
N SER A 314 17.87 6.98 2.80
CA SER A 314 17.33 5.77 3.45
C SER A 314 17.12 5.87 4.95
N LYS A 315 17.72 6.85 5.66
CA LYS A 315 17.45 7.04 7.10
C LYS A 315 16.14 7.78 7.33
N THR A 316 15.84 8.76 6.47
CA THR A 316 14.53 9.43 6.44
C THR A 316 13.45 8.48 5.94
N GLY A 317 13.82 7.55 5.03
CA GLY A 317 12.91 6.58 4.46
C GLY A 317 12.01 7.20 3.42
N LEU A 318 10.88 6.53 3.14
CA LEU A 318 9.88 7.02 2.19
C LEU A 318 9.26 8.35 2.70
N ASN A 319 9.37 9.41 1.91
CA ASN A 319 8.95 10.77 2.33
C ASN A 319 8.07 11.44 1.26
N MET A 320 6.75 11.45 1.47
CA MET A 320 5.77 11.84 0.44
C MET A 320 5.11 13.18 0.72
N ASN A 321 5.79 14.28 0.43
CA ASN A 321 5.23 15.63 0.52
C ASN A 321 4.54 16.06 -0.77
N LYS A 322 3.88 17.23 -0.76
CA LYS A 322 3.17 17.72 -1.95
C LYS A 322 4.12 17.96 -3.14
N TYR A 323 5.21 18.67 -2.91
CA TYR A 323 6.18 19.12 -3.93
C TYR A 323 7.55 18.43 -3.82
N SER A 324 7.69 17.44 -2.93
CA SER A 324 8.86 16.57 -2.88
C SER A 324 8.44 15.11 -2.59
N LYS A 325 9.04 14.15 -3.29
CA LYS A 325 8.75 12.72 -3.20
C LYS A 325 10.06 11.95 -3.01
N GLY A 326 10.40 11.62 -1.78
CA GLY A 326 11.58 10.82 -1.43
C GLY A 326 11.25 9.33 -1.50
N LEU A 327 11.99 8.59 -2.34
CA LEU A 327 11.75 7.19 -2.69
C LEU A 327 12.83 6.23 -2.17
N ASP A 328 13.83 6.70 -1.42
CA ASP A 328 14.83 5.80 -0.82
C ASP A 328 14.29 5.23 0.50
N SER A 329 13.77 4.01 0.44
CA SER A 329 13.31 3.23 1.60
C SER A 329 14.35 2.21 2.09
N GLY A 330 15.60 2.31 1.61
CA GLY A 330 16.72 1.52 2.13
C GLY A 330 16.75 0.06 1.67
N CYS A 331 16.33 -0.21 0.43
CA CYS A 331 16.27 -1.56 -0.17
C CYS A 331 17.47 -2.45 0.18
N VAL A 332 18.69 -1.97 -0.10
CA VAL A 332 19.92 -2.74 0.12
C VAL A 332 20.23 -3.07 1.59
N LYS A 333 19.61 -2.36 2.54
CA LYS A 333 19.75 -2.60 3.99
C LYS A 333 18.67 -3.53 4.55
N GLY A 334 17.89 -4.18 3.67
CA GLY A 334 16.75 -5.02 4.03
C GLY A 334 15.41 -4.29 4.07
N GLY A 335 15.37 -3.02 3.63
CA GLY A 335 14.13 -2.30 3.34
C GLY A 335 13.48 -2.78 2.03
N GLU A 336 12.37 -2.15 1.65
CA GLU A 336 11.71 -2.42 0.36
C GLU A 336 12.29 -1.53 -0.75
N LEU A 337 12.06 -1.87 -2.02
CA LEU A 337 12.32 -0.96 -3.14
C LEU A 337 11.03 -0.27 -3.52
N THR A 338 11.04 1.06 -3.59
CA THR A 338 9.83 1.88 -3.77
C THR A 338 9.78 2.56 -5.13
N ALA A 339 8.57 2.66 -5.68
CA ALA A 339 8.29 3.35 -6.94
C ALA A 339 7.14 4.35 -6.80
N PHE A 340 7.28 5.48 -7.49
CA PHE A 340 6.22 6.45 -7.71
C PHE A 340 5.62 6.26 -9.12
N VAL A 341 4.31 6.01 -9.19
CA VAL A 341 3.60 5.74 -10.44
C VAL A 341 2.61 6.88 -10.73
N VAL A 342 2.71 7.47 -11.91
CA VAL A 342 1.85 8.57 -12.38
C VAL A 342 1.23 8.23 -13.73
N ASP A 343 -0.09 8.39 -13.83
CA ASP A 343 -0.84 8.31 -15.08
C ASP A 343 -1.23 9.71 -15.60
N GLN A 344 -1.88 9.76 -16.77
CA GLN A 344 -2.32 11.02 -17.39
C GLN A 344 -3.32 11.84 -16.55
N ASN A 345 -4.03 11.17 -15.64
CA ASN A 345 -5.01 11.80 -14.75
C ASN A 345 -4.35 12.31 -13.46
N GLY A 346 -3.04 12.12 -13.29
CA GLY A 346 -2.30 12.46 -12.09
C GLY A 346 -2.67 11.63 -10.86
N LYS A 347 -3.34 10.48 -11.05
CA LYS A 347 -3.67 9.60 -9.93
C LYS A 347 -2.40 8.88 -9.45
N SER A 348 -1.87 9.31 -8.31
CA SER A 348 -0.89 8.53 -7.55
C SER A 348 -1.61 7.37 -6.87
N LYS A 349 -1.40 6.14 -7.33
CA LYS A 349 -1.97 4.97 -6.67
C LYS A 349 -1.22 4.71 -5.36
N ILE A 350 -1.84 5.00 -4.22
CA ILE A 350 -1.48 4.38 -2.95
C ILE A 350 -2.12 2.99 -2.99
N ALA A 351 -1.32 1.94 -3.10
CA ALA A 351 -1.86 0.59 -2.95
C ALA A 351 -2.46 0.47 -1.54
N PRO A 352 -3.66 -0.11 -1.37
CA PRO A 352 -4.22 -0.30 -0.04
C PRO A 352 -3.30 -1.16 0.80
N LEU A 353 -3.18 -0.80 2.08
CA LEU A 353 -2.30 -1.47 3.04
C LEU A 353 -2.59 -2.97 3.17
N TYR A 354 -3.88 -3.35 3.07
CA TYR A 354 -4.35 -4.72 3.15
C TYR A 354 -4.94 -5.19 1.83
N ASP A 355 -4.51 -6.38 1.40
CA ASP A 355 -5.19 -7.18 0.40
C ASP A 355 -6.56 -7.67 0.93
N GLN A 356 -7.50 -7.98 0.03
CA GLN A 356 -8.90 -8.20 0.38
C GLN A 356 -9.41 -9.62 0.11
N ILE A 357 -10.28 -10.10 1.00
CA ILE A 357 -11.27 -11.16 0.74
C ILE A 357 -12.61 -10.45 0.52
N VAL A 358 -13.22 -10.60 -0.65
CA VAL A 358 -14.53 -10.00 -0.95
C VAL A 358 -15.60 -11.07 -0.93
N LEU A 359 -16.67 -10.84 -0.17
CA LEU A 359 -17.82 -11.73 -0.09
C LEU A 359 -18.99 -11.05 -0.78
N PHE A 360 -19.36 -11.53 -1.96
CA PHE A 360 -20.38 -10.92 -2.82
C PHE A 360 -21.60 -11.85 -2.93
N GLY A 361 -22.76 -11.38 -2.47
CA GLY A 361 -23.93 -12.22 -2.34
C GLY A 361 -25.21 -11.45 -2.02
N ASP A 362 -26.21 -12.18 -1.55
CA ASP A 362 -27.52 -11.64 -1.19
C ASP A 362 -27.65 -11.33 0.33
N SER A 363 -28.87 -11.43 0.88
CA SER A 363 -29.17 -11.19 2.29
C SER A 363 -28.37 -12.07 3.24
N ILE A 364 -28.04 -13.31 2.86
CA ILE A 364 -27.26 -14.21 3.72
C ILE A 364 -25.82 -13.69 3.86
N THR A 365 -25.30 -13.02 2.83
CA THR A 365 -24.01 -12.34 2.93
C THR A 365 -24.13 -11.02 3.69
N GLU A 366 -25.20 -10.26 3.47
CA GLU A 366 -25.43 -8.97 4.17
C GLU A 366 -25.51 -9.19 5.69
N PHE A 367 -26.26 -10.21 6.11
CA PHE A 367 -26.41 -10.62 7.51
C PHE A 367 -25.25 -11.50 7.99
N GLY A 368 -24.18 -11.64 7.21
CA GLY A 368 -23.04 -12.48 7.54
C GLY A 368 -22.16 -11.94 8.66
N GLU A 369 -22.35 -10.69 9.11
CA GLU A 369 -21.64 -10.13 10.28
C GLU A 369 -22.26 -10.61 11.60
N THR A 370 -23.59 -10.50 11.68
CA THR A 370 -24.40 -10.91 12.83
C THR A 370 -25.70 -11.45 12.29
N ASN A 371 -26.26 -12.51 12.88
CA ASN A 371 -27.57 -13.01 12.46
C ASN A 371 -28.68 -12.05 12.96
N ASN A 372 -28.89 -10.95 12.22
CA ASN A 372 -29.87 -9.90 12.53
C ASN A 372 -29.78 -9.40 13.99
N GLY A 373 -28.55 -9.19 14.49
CA GLY A 373 -28.28 -8.72 15.85
C GLY A 373 -28.08 -9.81 16.92
N GLY A 374 -28.12 -11.11 16.56
CA GLY A 374 -27.83 -12.22 17.47
C GLY A 374 -26.68 -13.11 16.99
N GLY A 375 -25.74 -13.44 17.88
CA GLY A 375 -24.62 -14.36 17.58
C GLY A 375 -23.61 -13.87 16.53
N ILE A 376 -22.57 -14.67 16.28
CA ILE A 376 -21.49 -14.36 15.33
C ILE A 376 -21.84 -14.93 13.95
N GLY A 377 -21.77 -14.11 12.91
CA GLY A 377 -21.88 -14.56 11.52
C GLY A 377 -20.53 -14.94 10.90
N TYR A 378 -20.57 -15.57 9.73
CA TYR A 378 -19.37 -16.11 9.08
C TYR A 378 -18.38 -15.03 8.60
N VAL A 379 -18.87 -13.84 8.23
CA VAL A 379 -18.04 -12.70 7.83
C VAL A 379 -17.24 -12.19 9.03
N ALA A 380 -17.89 -12.09 10.20
CA ALA A 380 -17.22 -11.71 11.43
C ALA A 380 -16.18 -12.75 11.86
N ALA A 381 -16.49 -14.05 11.71
CA ALA A 381 -15.54 -15.13 11.95
C ALA A 381 -14.32 -15.07 11.00
N LEU A 382 -14.54 -14.82 9.70
CA LEU A 382 -13.46 -14.60 8.73
C LEU A 382 -12.62 -13.37 9.07
N ARG A 383 -13.24 -12.26 9.46
CA ARG A 383 -12.50 -11.05 9.91
C ARG A 383 -11.61 -11.34 11.10
N GLN A 384 -12.13 -12.07 12.08
CA GLN A 384 -11.37 -12.46 13.25
C GLN A 384 -10.18 -13.35 12.86
N ALA A 385 -10.39 -14.31 11.96
CA ALA A 385 -9.33 -15.20 11.49
C ALA A 385 -8.23 -14.45 10.73
N TYR A 386 -8.60 -13.53 9.85
CA TYR A 386 -7.67 -12.79 8.98
C TYR A 386 -7.20 -11.44 9.54
N ILE A 387 -7.46 -11.16 10.83
CA ILE A 387 -7.11 -9.88 11.46
C ILE A 387 -5.61 -9.57 11.31
N ARG A 388 -5.29 -8.34 10.88
CA ARG A 388 -3.92 -7.88 10.55
C ARG A 388 -3.25 -8.64 9.38
N ARG A 389 -4.02 -9.37 8.56
CA ARG A 389 -3.52 -10.15 7.41
C ARG A 389 -4.21 -9.73 6.12
N LEU A 390 -5.53 -9.82 6.08
CA LEU A 390 -6.38 -9.44 4.94
C LEU A 390 -7.64 -8.73 5.44
N ASP A 391 -8.12 -7.76 4.66
CA ASP A 391 -9.42 -7.14 4.89
C ASP A 391 -10.54 -8.03 4.36
N VAL A 392 -11.53 -8.38 5.19
CA VAL A 392 -12.72 -9.11 4.74
C VAL A 392 -13.86 -8.13 4.51
N VAL A 393 -14.21 -7.97 3.24
CA VAL A 393 -15.16 -6.97 2.74
C VAL A 393 -16.50 -7.61 2.44
N ASN A 394 -17.53 -7.18 3.15
CA ASN A 394 -18.90 -7.61 2.92
C ASN A 394 -19.54 -6.81 1.77
N ARG A 395 -20.05 -7.51 0.76
CA ARG A 395 -20.83 -7.00 -0.37
C ARG A 395 -22.11 -7.83 -0.52
N GLY A 396 -22.81 -8.06 0.57
CA GLY A 396 -24.14 -8.64 0.58
C GLY A 396 -25.22 -7.60 0.29
N PHE A 397 -26.20 -7.98 -0.52
CA PHE A 397 -27.32 -7.11 -0.89
C PHE A 397 -28.64 -7.87 -0.73
N SER A 398 -29.39 -7.54 0.31
CA SER A 398 -30.62 -8.22 0.68
C SER A 398 -31.64 -8.19 -0.45
N GLY A 399 -32.17 -9.37 -0.77
CA GLY A 399 -33.15 -9.57 -1.83
C GLY A 399 -32.59 -9.59 -3.26
N TYR A 400 -31.28 -9.40 -3.47
CA TYR A 400 -30.69 -9.43 -4.81
C TYR A 400 -30.64 -10.85 -5.39
N ASN A 401 -30.76 -10.92 -6.70
CA ASN A 401 -30.50 -12.10 -7.53
C ASN A 401 -29.29 -11.84 -8.45
N THR A 402 -28.90 -12.83 -9.23
CA THR A 402 -27.72 -12.74 -10.12
C THR A 402 -27.86 -11.71 -11.24
N ASP A 403 -29.08 -11.42 -11.70
CA ASP A 403 -29.35 -10.35 -12.67
C ASP A 403 -29.02 -8.96 -12.10
N LEU A 404 -29.49 -8.68 -10.88
CA LEU A 404 -29.19 -7.44 -10.16
C LEU A 404 -27.71 -7.37 -9.82
N ALA A 405 -27.10 -8.50 -9.42
CA ALA A 405 -25.68 -8.59 -9.14
C ALA A 405 -24.83 -8.10 -10.33
N LEU A 406 -25.11 -8.60 -11.55
CA LEU A 406 -24.43 -8.16 -12.78
C LEU A 406 -24.51 -6.65 -13.02
N ARG A 407 -25.66 -6.02 -12.72
CA ARG A 407 -25.86 -4.58 -12.91
C ARG A 407 -25.01 -3.76 -11.95
N VAL A 408 -24.78 -4.26 -10.74
CA VAL A 408 -24.03 -3.55 -9.70
C VAL A 408 -22.55 -3.94 -9.61
N MET A 409 -22.10 -4.96 -10.36
CA MET A 409 -20.71 -5.46 -10.34
C MET A 409 -19.66 -4.34 -10.42
N HIS A 410 -19.85 -3.37 -11.32
CA HIS A 410 -18.93 -2.24 -11.52
C HIS A 410 -18.80 -1.31 -10.30
N ARG A 411 -19.77 -1.36 -9.37
CA ARG A 411 -19.78 -0.58 -8.11
C ARG A 411 -19.47 -1.46 -6.89
N ALA A 412 -19.96 -2.69 -6.89
CA ALA A 412 -19.80 -3.63 -5.78
C ALA A 412 -18.35 -4.12 -5.68
N ILE A 413 -17.70 -4.34 -6.82
CA ILE A 413 -16.33 -4.83 -6.92
C ILE A 413 -15.41 -3.68 -7.35
N PRO A 414 -14.47 -3.23 -6.49
CA PRO A 414 -13.52 -2.18 -6.84
C PRO A 414 -12.63 -2.61 -8.00
N PRO A 415 -12.12 -1.68 -8.83
CA PRO A 415 -11.13 -2.00 -9.85
C PRO A 415 -9.78 -2.38 -9.21
N CYS A 416 -8.94 -3.12 -9.95
CA CYS A 416 -7.58 -3.51 -9.50
C CYS A 416 -6.61 -2.33 -9.30
N SER A 417 -7.03 -1.12 -9.66
CA SER A 417 -6.32 0.11 -9.31
C SER A 417 -6.50 0.53 -7.86
N ASP A 418 -7.62 0.14 -7.23
CA ASP A 418 -8.08 0.71 -5.97
C ASP A 418 -8.04 -0.34 -4.84
N ALA A 419 -8.04 -1.63 -5.20
CA ALA A 419 -7.92 -2.77 -4.30
C ALA A 419 -7.13 -3.90 -4.95
N ASN A 420 -6.61 -4.82 -4.12
CA ASN A 420 -6.10 -6.11 -4.56
C ASN A 420 -6.93 -7.22 -3.90
N ILE A 421 -7.79 -7.89 -4.68
CA ILE A 421 -8.66 -8.95 -4.17
C ILE A 421 -7.94 -10.29 -4.31
N ARG A 422 -7.60 -10.94 -3.19
CA ARG A 422 -6.97 -12.27 -3.21
C ARG A 422 -7.98 -13.41 -3.33
N ILE A 423 -9.13 -13.27 -2.67
CA ILE A 423 -10.19 -14.26 -2.66
C ILE A 423 -11.53 -13.55 -2.87
N ILE A 424 -12.38 -14.10 -3.73
CA ILE A 424 -13.78 -13.69 -3.85
C ILE A 424 -14.71 -14.88 -3.64
N GLY A 425 -15.67 -14.74 -2.72
CA GLY A 425 -16.76 -15.68 -2.51
C GLY A 425 -18.02 -15.18 -3.19
N LEU A 426 -18.65 -16.00 -4.04
CA LEU A 426 -19.93 -15.71 -4.68
C LEU A 426 -21.04 -16.52 -4.03
N PHE A 427 -22.04 -15.85 -3.46
CA PHE A 427 -23.11 -16.50 -2.71
C PHE A 427 -24.50 -15.98 -3.12
N PHE A 428 -25.04 -16.57 -4.19
CA PHE A 428 -26.36 -16.29 -4.76
C PHE A 428 -27.13 -17.60 -5.00
N GLY A 429 -28.40 -17.52 -5.40
CA GLY A 429 -29.26 -18.68 -5.65
C GLY A 429 -30.48 -18.76 -4.73
N ALA A 430 -30.40 -18.20 -3.53
CA ALA A 430 -31.54 -18.21 -2.59
C ALA A 430 -32.71 -17.38 -3.14
N ASN A 431 -32.44 -16.21 -3.72
CA ASN A 431 -33.48 -15.39 -4.36
C ASN A 431 -33.79 -15.84 -5.80
N ASP A 432 -32.77 -16.23 -6.56
CA ASP A 432 -32.90 -16.68 -7.95
C ASP A 432 -33.85 -17.90 -8.08
N SER A 433 -33.85 -18.79 -7.08
CA SER A 433 -34.70 -19.99 -7.00
C SER A 433 -36.16 -19.72 -6.59
N CYS A 434 -36.54 -18.45 -6.40
CA CYS A 434 -37.93 -18.06 -6.21
C CYS A 434 -38.76 -18.38 -7.46
N PHE A 435 -40.04 -18.74 -7.30
CA PHE A 435 -40.96 -18.81 -8.42
C PHE A 435 -41.26 -17.40 -8.98
N PRO A 436 -41.48 -17.26 -10.30
CA PRO A 436 -41.87 -15.98 -10.89
C PRO A 436 -43.25 -15.57 -10.34
N THR A 437 -43.36 -14.34 -9.86
CA THR A 437 -44.64 -13.76 -9.40
C THR A 437 -44.78 -12.35 -9.95
N GLU A 438 -46.01 -11.88 -10.20
CA GLU A 438 -46.27 -10.54 -10.74
C GLU A 438 -45.79 -9.40 -9.82
N ALA A 439 -45.64 -9.68 -8.51
CA ALA A 439 -45.33 -8.69 -7.49
C ALA A 439 -43.90 -8.77 -6.91
N ASN A 440 -43.13 -9.83 -7.21
CA ASN A 440 -41.75 -10.00 -6.74
C ASN A 440 -40.84 -10.56 -7.83
N ASN A 441 -39.92 -9.72 -8.32
CA ASN A 441 -39.04 -10.00 -9.46
C ASN A 441 -37.69 -10.65 -9.06
N GLN A 442 -37.72 -11.59 -8.11
CA GLN A 442 -36.51 -12.26 -7.62
C GLN A 442 -36.09 -13.48 -8.43
N CYS A 443 -37.05 -14.15 -9.08
CA CYS A 443 -36.80 -15.34 -9.91
C CYS A 443 -35.82 -15.03 -11.03
N VAL A 444 -34.80 -15.88 -11.20
CA VAL A 444 -33.95 -15.92 -12.40
C VAL A 444 -33.99 -17.36 -12.90
N PRO A 445 -34.55 -17.64 -14.09
CA PRO A 445 -34.64 -18.99 -14.65
C PRO A 445 -33.29 -19.73 -14.62
N LEU A 446 -33.31 -21.04 -14.34
CA LEU A 446 -32.10 -21.83 -14.11
C LEU A 446 -31.00 -21.70 -15.22
N PRO A 447 -31.34 -21.68 -16.53
CA PRO A 447 -30.33 -21.47 -17.56
C PRO A 447 -29.71 -20.06 -17.53
N GLU A 448 -30.51 -19.04 -17.23
CA GLU A 448 -30.06 -17.65 -17.11
C GLU A 448 -29.21 -17.47 -15.86
N PHE A 449 -29.60 -18.09 -14.74
CA PHE A 449 -28.82 -18.13 -13.51
C PHE A 449 -27.41 -18.69 -13.74
N LYS A 450 -27.28 -19.85 -14.41
CA LYS A 450 -25.97 -20.41 -14.78
C LYS A 450 -25.18 -19.44 -15.66
N SER A 451 -25.81 -18.86 -16.67
CA SER A 451 -25.19 -17.87 -17.56
C SER A 451 -24.69 -16.65 -16.78
N ASN A 452 -25.47 -16.15 -15.83
CA ASN A 452 -25.13 -15.01 -15.01
C ASN A 452 -23.96 -15.31 -14.08
N MET A 453 -23.93 -16.47 -13.43
CA MET A 453 -22.80 -16.91 -12.62
C MET A 453 -21.49 -16.90 -13.44
N ILE A 454 -21.52 -17.43 -14.67
CA ILE A 454 -20.36 -17.42 -15.57
C ILE A 454 -19.96 -15.97 -15.94
N LYS A 455 -20.93 -15.10 -16.24
CA LYS A 455 -20.68 -13.68 -16.56
C LYS A 455 -20.08 -12.92 -15.36
N ILE A 456 -20.55 -13.20 -14.14
CA ILE A 456 -20.00 -12.62 -12.92
C ILE A 456 -18.55 -13.04 -12.76
N LEU A 457 -18.24 -14.34 -12.87
CA LEU A 457 -16.88 -14.88 -12.76
C LEU A 457 -15.92 -14.30 -13.83
N ARG A 458 -16.44 -14.01 -15.03
CA ARG A 458 -15.65 -13.43 -16.14
C ARG A 458 -15.71 -11.91 -16.23
N HIS A 459 -16.30 -11.24 -15.23
CA HIS A 459 -16.52 -9.81 -15.29
C HIS A 459 -15.17 -9.04 -15.32
N PRO A 460 -15.00 -8.00 -16.16
CA PRO A 460 -13.73 -7.28 -16.31
C PRO A 460 -13.13 -6.75 -15.00
N ASN A 461 -13.98 -6.28 -14.08
CA ASN A 461 -13.52 -5.83 -12.75
C ASN A 461 -12.86 -6.94 -11.93
N LEU A 462 -13.16 -8.23 -12.16
CA LEU A 462 -12.49 -9.35 -11.49
C LEU A 462 -11.24 -9.81 -12.23
N SER A 463 -11.24 -9.77 -13.56
CA SER A 463 -10.10 -10.17 -14.39
C SER A 463 -8.80 -9.42 -14.07
N GLY A 464 -8.89 -8.21 -13.50
CA GLY A 464 -7.73 -7.42 -13.10
C GLY A 464 -7.05 -7.84 -11.78
N HIS A 465 -7.75 -8.55 -10.88
CA HIS A 465 -7.29 -8.81 -9.51
C HIS A 465 -6.49 -10.11 -9.32
N ASN A 466 -6.40 -10.99 -10.33
CA ASN A 466 -5.87 -12.35 -10.16
C ASN A 466 -6.44 -13.08 -8.92
N ALA A 467 -7.73 -12.84 -8.65
CA ALA A 467 -8.42 -13.33 -7.46
C ALA A 467 -8.71 -14.83 -7.57
N ARG A 468 -8.53 -15.55 -6.46
CA ARG A 468 -9.02 -16.91 -6.30
C ARG A 468 -10.53 -16.87 -6.06
N MET A 469 -11.30 -17.67 -6.78
CA MET A 469 -12.76 -17.62 -6.76
C MET A 469 -13.34 -18.83 -6.02
N ILE A 470 -14.33 -18.62 -5.16
CA ILE A 470 -15.11 -19.66 -4.49
C ILE A 470 -16.59 -19.45 -4.85
N LEU A 471 -17.27 -20.51 -5.23
CA LEU A 471 -18.74 -20.51 -5.33
C LEU A 471 -19.34 -21.11 -4.06
N ILE A 472 -20.41 -20.52 -3.54
CA ILE A 472 -21.13 -21.01 -2.36
C ILE A 472 -22.55 -21.36 -2.77
N THR A 473 -22.98 -22.59 -2.51
CA THR A 473 -24.36 -23.03 -2.82
C THR A 473 -25.37 -22.36 -1.89
N ASN A 474 -26.55 -21.99 -2.38
CA ASN A 474 -27.68 -21.54 -1.55
C ASN A 474 -28.04 -22.59 -0.46
N PRO A 475 -28.55 -22.18 0.72
CA PRO A 475 -29.00 -23.12 1.73
C PRO A 475 -30.25 -23.90 1.28
N PRO A 476 -30.60 -25.01 1.96
CA PRO A 476 -31.93 -25.61 1.85
C PRO A 476 -32.99 -24.67 2.46
N VAL A 477 -34.26 -25.00 2.27
CA VAL A 477 -35.39 -24.22 2.81
C VAL A 477 -36.34 -25.09 3.62
N ILE A 478 -37.04 -24.46 4.57
CA ILE A 478 -38.17 -25.06 5.29
C ILE A 478 -39.45 -24.43 4.75
N GLU A 479 -40.16 -25.16 3.90
CA GLU A 479 -41.34 -24.68 3.17
C GLU A 479 -42.46 -24.24 4.11
N GLU A 480 -42.68 -24.94 5.24
CA GLU A 480 -43.68 -24.56 6.26
C GLU A 480 -43.44 -23.13 6.77
N MET A 481 -42.20 -22.79 7.13
CA MET A 481 -41.83 -21.49 7.68
C MET A 481 -41.85 -20.40 6.60
N GLN A 482 -41.33 -20.70 5.41
CA GLN A 482 -41.36 -19.78 4.28
C GLN A 482 -42.80 -19.48 3.84
N TYR A 483 -43.68 -20.49 3.82
CA TYR A 483 -45.10 -20.31 3.52
C TYR A 483 -45.78 -19.37 4.51
N ALA A 484 -45.51 -19.52 5.81
CA ALA A 484 -46.07 -18.63 6.84
C ALA A 484 -45.63 -17.16 6.62
N ILE A 485 -44.36 -16.93 6.29
CA ILE A 485 -43.80 -15.61 6.01
C ILE A 485 -44.36 -15.01 4.72
N ASP A 486 -44.42 -15.81 3.65
CA ASP A 486 -44.95 -15.39 2.36
C ASP A 486 -46.43 -15.03 2.47
N LYS A 487 -47.22 -15.88 3.14
CA LYS A 487 -48.65 -15.64 3.40
C LYS A 487 -48.88 -14.36 4.20
N ALA A 488 -48.05 -14.10 5.24
CA ALA A 488 -48.12 -12.87 6.01
C ALA A 488 -47.84 -11.61 5.17
N LYS A 489 -47.09 -11.75 4.09
CA LYS A 489 -46.77 -10.69 3.13
C LYS A 489 -47.71 -10.64 1.91
N GLY A 490 -48.74 -11.49 1.88
CA GLY A 490 -49.70 -11.57 0.78
C GLY A 490 -49.21 -12.33 -0.45
N TYR A 491 -48.15 -13.13 -0.33
CA TYR A 491 -47.61 -13.95 -1.42
C TYR A 491 -47.99 -15.43 -1.27
N PRO A 492 -48.13 -16.18 -2.39
CA PRO A 492 -48.11 -17.65 -2.33
C PRO A 492 -46.73 -18.15 -1.92
N LEU A 493 -46.57 -19.46 -1.67
CA LEU A 493 -45.26 -20.05 -1.42
C LEU A 493 -44.31 -19.74 -2.59
N ARG A 494 -43.23 -19.03 -2.30
CA ARG A 494 -42.29 -18.56 -3.33
C ARG A 494 -41.11 -19.49 -3.57
N ARG A 495 -40.78 -20.37 -2.63
CA ARG A 495 -39.61 -21.28 -2.72
C ARG A 495 -39.98 -22.68 -2.25
N THR A 496 -39.44 -23.69 -2.91
CA THR A 496 -39.59 -25.10 -2.54
C THR A 496 -38.22 -25.74 -2.35
N ALA A 497 -38.14 -26.75 -1.48
CA ALA A 497 -36.94 -27.53 -1.23
C ALA A 497 -36.41 -28.19 -2.52
N GLU A 498 -37.33 -28.64 -3.38
CA GLU A 498 -36.99 -29.22 -4.68
C GLU A 498 -36.38 -28.18 -5.63
N ASN A 499 -36.93 -26.96 -5.69
CA ASN A 499 -36.40 -25.95 -6.59
C ASN A 499 -35.06 -25.38 -6.09
N THR A 500 -34.90 -25.13 -4.79
CA THR A 500 -33.63 -24.62 -4.24
C THR A 500 -32.49 -25.63 -4.39
N LYS A 501 -32.78 -26.94 -4.34
CA LYS A 501 -31.81 -28.00 -4.65
C LYS A 501 -31.28 -27.91 -6.08
N LYS A 502 -32.14 -27.64 -7.07
CA LYS A 502 -31.73 -27.50 -8.49
C LYS A 502 -30.73 -26.36 -8.70
N TYR A 503 -30.87 -25.26 -7.96
CA TYR A 503 -29.93 -24.14 -8.02
C TYR A 503 -28.61 -24.48 -7.33
N ALA A 504 -28.63 -25.20 -6.21
CA ALA A 504 -27.40 -25.71 -5.58
C ALA A 504 -26.66 -26.70 -6.51
N GLU A 505 -27.38 -27.58 -7.21
CA GLU A 505 -26.83 -28.45 -8.26
C GLU A 505 -26.22 -27.65 -9.42
N ALA A 506 -26.91 -26.61 -9.89
CA ALA A 506 -26.40 -25.75 -10.94
C ALA A 506 -25.10 -25.03 -10.55
N ILE A 507 -24.98 -24.55 -9.31
CA ILE A 507 -23.75 -23.93 -8.80
C ILE A 507 -22.59 -24.95 -8.81
N ARG A 508 -22.86 -26.20 -8.41
CA ARG A 508 -21.86 -27.29 -8.46
C ARG A 508 -21.40 -27.60 -9.88
N GLU A 509 -22.34 -27.64 -10.83
CA GLU A 509 -22.04 -27.86 -12.25
C GLU A 509 -21.18 -26.71 -12.80
N VAL A 510 -21.56 -25.46 -12.57
CA VAL A 510 -20.77 -24.28 -12.99
C VAL A 510 -19.36 -24.32 -12.40
N GLY A 511 -19.23 -24.66 -11.10
CA GLY A 511 -17.92 -24.79 -10.46
C GLY A 511 -17.07 -25.90 -11.08
N LYS A 512 -17.67 -27.06 -11.36
CA LYS A 512 -16.99 -28.18 -12.04
C LYS A 512 -16.53 -27.79 -13.44
N ASP A 513 -17.39 -27.18 -14.24
CA ASP A 513 -17.13 -26.84 -15.65
C ASP A 513 -16.04 -25.78 -15.79
N LEU A 514 -15.94 -24.85 -14.82
CA LEU A 514 -14.95 -23.77 -14.82
C LEU A 514 -13.71 -24.08 -13.98
N GLY A 515 -13.65 -25.23 -13.30
CA GLY A 515 -12.57 -25.56 -12.38
C GLY A 515 -12.50 -24.65 -11.15
N VAL A 516 -13.63 -24.06 -10.75
CA VAL A 516 -13.74 -23.15 -9.60
C VAL A 516 -14.19 -23.95 -8.38
N PRO A 517 -13.48 -23.87 -7.23
CA PRO A 517 -13.89 -24.55 -6.00
C PRO A 517 -15.29 -24.15 -5.53
N VAL A 518 -16.05 -25.14 -5.05
CA VAL A 518 -17.41 -24.97 -4.53
C VAL A 518 -17.47 -25.34 -3.05
N VAL A 519 -18.03 -24.43 -2.25
CA VAL A 519 -18.46 -24.65 -0.87
C VAL A 519 -19.92 -25.10 -0.92
N ASP A 520 -20.14 -26.41 -0.79
CA ASP A 520 -21.47 -27.04 -0.86
C ASP A 520 -22.19 -26.99 0.49
N LEU A 521 -22.59 -25.78 0.88
CA LEU A 521 -23.39 -25.53 2.09
C LEU A 521 -24.72 -26.29 2.09
N TRP A 522 -25.34 -26.44 0.92
CA TRP A 522 -26.62 -27.14 0.80
C TRP A 522 -26.48 -28.58 1.28
N SER A 523 -25.51 -29.32 0.73
CA SER A 523 -25.28 -30.70 1.13
C SER A 523 -24.80 -30.81 2.57
N ALA A 524 -24.00 -29.85 3.05
CA ALA A 524 -23.54 -29.84 4.45
C ALA A 524 -24.72 -29.77 5.44
N ILE A 525 -25.68 -28.87 5.23
CA ILE A 525 -26.88 -28.78 6.10
C ILE A 525 -27.81 -29.99 5.90
N MET A 526 -27.98 -30.46 4.66
CA MET A 526 -28.86 -31.58 4.37
C MET A 526 -28.35 -32.90 4.95
N LEU A 527 -27.03 -33.10 5.00
CA LEU A 527 -26.40 -34.26 5.64
C LEU A 527 -26.75 -34.35 7.13
N GLU A 528 -26.72 -33.21 7.85
CA GLU A 528 -27.13 -33.14 9.25
C GLU A 528 -28.60 -33.52 9.44
N ALA A 529 -29.47 -33.17 8.47
CA ALA A 529 -30.87 -33.57 8.43
C ALA A 529 -31.08 -35.04 7.99
N GLY A 530 -30.01 -35.83 7.86
CA GLY A 530 -30.05 -37.24 7.47
C GLY A 530 -30.23 -37.47 5.96
N TRP A 531 -30.20 -36.43 5.14
CA TRP A 531 -30.30 -36.55 3.70
C TRP A 531 -28.95 -36.88 3.06
N ASN A 532 -28.96 -37.79 2.11
CA ASN A 532 -27.82 -38.12 1.27
C ASN A 532 -28.34 -38.52 -0.13
N PRO A 533 -27.47 -38.69 -1.15
CA PRO A 533 -27.90 -39.04 -2.50
C PRO A 533 -28.70 -40.36 -2.63
N THR A 534 -28.64 -41.24 -1.64
CA THR A 534 -29.39 -42.51 -1.59
C THR A 534 -30.67 -42.43 -0.75
N PHE A 535 -30.96 -41.26 -0.17
CA PHE A 535 -32.14 -41.03 0.66
C PHE A 535 -33.44 -41.29 -0.13
N GLN A 536 -34.35 -42.03 0.49
CA GLN A 536 -35.66 -42.35 -0.07
C GLN A 536 -36.75 -41.60 0.71
N GLY A 537 -37.62 -40.89 0.01
CA GLY A 537 -38.72 -40.10 0.59
C GLY A 537 -38.67 -38.62 0.21
N PRO A 538 -39.63 -37.82 0.71
CA PRO A 538 -39.66 -36.39 0.45
C PRO A 538 -38.44 -35.70 1.09
N ILE A 539 -37.88 -34.71 0.39
CA ILE A 539 -36.68 -33.98 0.84
C ILE A 539 -36.97 -33.30 2.19
N PRO A 540 -36.09 -33.44 3.20
CA PRO A 540 -36.23 -32.71 4.45
C PRO A 540 -36.43 -31.21 4.21
N GLY A 541 -37.47 -30.63 4.83
CA GLY A 541 -37.85 -29.23 4.64
C GLY A 541 -38.96 -29.00 3.62
N CYS A 542 -39.34 -30.02 2.82
CA CYS A 542 -40.53 -29.97 1.98
C CYS A 542 -41.82 -30.04 2.82
N MET A 543 -42.91 -29.42 2.35
CA MET A 543 -44.22 -29.43 3.01
C MET A 543 -44.81 -30.84 3.15
N ASP A 544 -44.46 -31.75 2.24
CA ASP A 544 -44.88 -33.16 2.27
C ASP A 544 -43.98 -34.04 3.17
N ALA A 545 -42.89 -33.49 3.72
CA ALA A 545 -42.00 -34.19 4.64
C ALA A 545 -42.39 -33.92 6.11
N PRO A 546 -42.08 -34.84 7.04
CA PRO A 546 -42.15 -34.54 8.46
C PRO A 546 -41.30 -33.32 8.81
N ARG A 547 -41.80 -32.49 9.72
CA ARG A 547 -41.07 -31.30 10.20
C ARG A 547 -39.68 -31.70 10.70
N SER A 548 -38.65 -31.04 10.18
CA SER A 548 -37.26 -31.28 10.57
C SER A 548 -36.81 -30.28 11.62
N ASP A 549 -36.77 -30.72 12.88
CA ASP A 549 -36.17 -29.95 13.97
C ASP A 549 -34.64 -29.81 13.85
N VAL A 550 -34.01 -30.58 12.93
CA VAL A 550 -32.59 -30.41 12.63
C VAL A 550 -32.38 -29.17 11.75
N LEU A 551 -33.19 -28.99 10.71
CA LEU A 551 -33.06 -27.84 9.80
C LEU A 551 -33.29 -26.51 10.54
N THR A 552 -34.20 -26.46 11.53
CA THR A 552 -34.44 -25.25 12.34
C THR A 552 -33.25 -24.85 13.20
N LYS A 553 -32.29 -25.75 13.47
CA LYS A 553 -31.02 -25.40 14.13
C LYS A 553 -30.14 -24.53 13.25
N TYR A 554 -30.22 -24.71 11.93
CA TYR A 554 -29.38 -24.02 10.95
C TYR A 554 -30.09 -22.86 10.26
N LEU A 555 -31.43 -22.87 10.21
CA LEU A 555 -32.25 -21.89 9.50
C LEU A 555 -33.20 -21.15 10.44
N ILE A 556 -33.05 -19.83 10.59
CA ILE A 556 -33.81 -19.03 11.57
C ILE A 556 -35.27 -18.82 11.16
N ASP A 557 -35.50 -18.56 9.89
CA ASP A 557 -36.82 -18.26 9.31
C ASP A 557 -37.19 -19.25 8.20
N GLY A 558 -36.47 -20.38 8.15
CA GLY A 558 -36.57 -21.37 7.09
C GLY A 558 -35.76 -21.03 5.83
N LEU A 559 -34.96 -19.95 5.82
CA LEU A 559 -34.05 -19.61 4.72
C LEU A 559 -32.71 -19.03 5.22
N HIS A 560 -32.73 -18.01 6.06
CA HIS A 560 -31.53 -17.35 6.57
C HIS A 560 -30.85 -18.19 7.65
N LEU A 561 -29.53 -18.08 7.74
CA LEU A 561 -28.75 -18.91 8.64
C LEU A 561 -28.83 -18.43 10.10
N THR A 562 -28.93 -19.38 11.02
CA THR A 562 -28.67 -19.15 12.46
C THR A 562 -27.17 -18.96 12.70
N PRO A 563 -26.71 -18.58 13.91
CA PRO A 563 -25.29 -18.58 14.22
C PRO A 563 -24.61 -19.94 14.02
N VAL A 564 -25.34 -21.05 14.27
CA VAL A 564 -24.85 -22.41 13.99
C VAL A 564 -24.73 -22.67 12.49
N GLY A 565 -25.70 -22.21 11.70
CA GLY A 565 -25.63 -22.22 10.22
C GLY A 565 -24.44 -21.44 9.68
N TYR A 566 -24.20 -20.24 10.20
CA TYR A 566 -23.04 -19.43 9.83
C TYR A 566 -21.71 -20.05 10.27
N GLN A 567 -21.64 -20.67 11.44
CA GLN A 567 -20.44 -21.39 11.88
C GLN A 567 -20.12 -22.56 10.96
N LEU A 568 -21.14 -23.33 10.54
CA LEU A 568 -20.96 -24.41 9.56
C LEU A 568 -20.42 -23.85 8.24
N LEU A 569 -21.02 -22.78 7.71
CA LEU A 569 -20.54 -22.12 6.49
C LEU A 569 -19.08 -21.65 6.61
N TYR A 570 -18.72 -21.01 7.73
CA TYR A 570 -17.34 -20.60 8.00
C TYR A 570 -16.38 -21.79 7.93
N ASN A 571 -16.70 -22.89 8.63
CA ASN A 571 -15.87 -24.09 8.64
C ASN A 571 -15.70 -24.66 7.22
N THR A 572 -16.79 -24.79 6.45
CA THR A 572 -16.71 -25.31 5.07
C THR A 572 -15.91 -24.40 4.14
N ILE A 573 -15.97 -23.07 4.32
CA ILE A 573 -15.11 -22.12 3.58
C ILE A 573 -13.64 -22.36 3.93
N MET A 574 -13.31 -22.46 5.21
CA MET A 574 -11.93 -22.68 5.68
C MET A 574 -11.36 -24.01 5.21
N GLU A 575 -12.16 -25.09 5.22
CA GLU A 575 -11.79 -26.38 4.66
C GLU A 575 -11.54 -26.31 3.15
N CYS A 576 -12.37 -25.56 2.42
CA CYS A 576 -12.17 -25.33 0.99
C CYS A 576 -10.86 -24.58 0.73
N ILE A 577 -10.56 -23.53 1.50
CA ILE A 577 -9.30 -22.79 1.40
C ILE A 577 -8.13 -23.71 1.75
N ALA A 578 -8.20 -24.49 2.82
CA ALA A 578 -7.14 -25.42 3.22
C ALA A 578 -6.82 -26.44 2.12
N ARG A 579 -7.87 -26.99 1.47
CA ARG A 579 -7.74 -28.01 0.43
C ARG A 579 -7.22 -27.44 -0.89
N CYS A 580 -7.67 -26.24 -1.28
CA CYS A 580 -7.34 -25.67 -2.58
C CYS A 580 -6.10 -24.77 -2.54
N TRP A 581 -5.92 -23.99 -1.47
CA TRP A 581 -4.92 -22.94 -1.33
C TRP A 581 -4.40 -22.88 0.12
N PRO A 582 -3.65 -23.88 0.59
CA PRO A 582 -3.16 -23.93 1.97
C PRO A 582 -2.28 -22.71 2.32
N ASP A 583 -1.60 -22.11 1.34
CA ASP A 583 -0.82 -20.88 1.47
C ASP A 583 -1.68 -19.64 1.81
N GLN A 584 -3.00 -19.73 1.65
CA GLN A 584 -3.96 -18.67 1.98
C GLN A 584 -4.61 -18.84 3.36
N LEU A 585 -4.26 -19.89 4.10
CA LEU A 585 -4.74 -20.05 5.47
C LEU A 585 -4.20 -18.92 6.38
N PRO A 586 -4.98 -18.43 7.34
CA PRO A 586 -4.57 -17.32 8.21
C PRO A 586 -3.21 -17.53 8.86
N ASP A 587 -2.95 -18.73 9.38
CA ASP A 587 -1.70 -19.05 10.08
C ASP A 587 -0.47 -19.05 9.15
N ASN A 588 -0.68 -19.24 7.85
CA ASN A 588 0.38 -19.26 6.84
C ASN A 588 0.65 -17.89 6.22
N LEU A 589 -0.21 -16.91 6.49
CA LEU A 589 0.03 -15.53 6.09
C LEU A 589 0.91 -14.84 7.14
N PRO A 590 1.69 -13.80 6.80
CA PRO A 590 2.31 -12.92 7.78
C PRO A 590 1.33 -11.84 8.26
N PHE A 591 1.58 -11.22 9.42
CA PHE A 591 0.94 -9.94 9.73
C PHE A 591 1.50 -8.85 8.83
N VAL A 592 0.63 -7.96 8.34
CA VAL A 592 1.03 -6.84 7.48
C VAL A 592 1.91 -5.86 8.26
N LEU A 593 1.48 -5.45 9.46
CA LEU A 593 2.26 -4.57 10.32
C LEU A 593 3.03 -5.36 11.40
N PRO A 594 4.21 -4.85 11.83
CA PRO A 594 4.98 -5.43 12.92
C PRO A 594 4.15 -5.70 14.18
N ARG A 595 4.60 -6.67 14.97
CA ARG A 595 4.04 -6.89 16.31
C ARG A 595 4.56 -5.81 17.24
N TRP A 596 3.74 -5.35 18.19
CA TRP A 596 4.04 -4.20 19.06
C TRP A 596 5.37 -4.30 19.83
N ASP A 597 5.86 -5.51 20.09
CA ASP A 597 7.08 -5.83 20.84
C ASP A 597 8.30 -6.13 19.93
N ASP A 598 8.13 -6.10 18.61
CA ASP A 598 9.21 -6.33 17.65
C ASP A 598 9.98 -5.04 17.38
N GLY A 599 10.83 -4.66 18.35
CA GLY A 599 11.56 -3.40 18.34
C GLY A 599 12.46 -3.22 17.12
N ASP A 600 12.93 -4.30 16.50
CA ASP A 600 13.73 -4.22 15.29
C ASP A 600 12.86 -4.03 14.04
N ALA A 601 11.69 -4.69 13.97
CA ALA A 601 10.73 -4.43 12.90
C ALA A 601 10.12 -3.03 12.98
N TRP A 602 9.88 -2.47 14.17
CA TRP A 602 9.41 -1.08 14.31
C TRP A 602 10.47 -0.03 13.96
N LYS A 603 11.76 -0.30 14.21
CA LYS A 603 12.85 0.58 13.72
C LYS A 603 12.91 0.62 12.20
N MET A 604 12.46 -0.43 11.52
CA MET A 604 12.39 -0.51 10.05
C MET A 604 11.06 0.02 9.48
N CYS A 605 10.00 0.06 10.28
CA CYS A 605 8.67 0.51 9.89
C CYS A 605 8.54 2.01 10.18
N GLY A 606 9.15 2.85 9.35
CA GLY A 606 9.00 4.31 9.43
C GLY A 606 7.53 4.76 9.33
N GLU A 607 7.19 5.85 10.01
CA GLU A 607 5.86 6.47 9.97
C GLU A 607 5.55 7.00 8.55
N THR A 608 4.76 6.30 7.74
CA THR A 608 3.68 6.86 6.86
C THR A 608 3.12 5.87 5.81
N ASP A 609 1.81 6.03 5.57
CA ASP A 609 0.84 5.18 4.83
C ASP A 609 1.02 5.02 3.30
N ALA A 610 2.24 4.90 2.79
CA ALA A 610 2.47 4.69 1.36
C ALA A 610 3.25 3.40 1.06
N ILE A 611 2.83 2.28 1.64
CA ILE A 611 3.55 1.01 1.49
C ILE A 611 2.95 0.14 0.39
N ILE A 612 3.71 -0.04 -0.69
CA ILE A 612 3.54 -1.09 -1.68
C ILE A 612 4.24 -2.35 -1.14
N ASN A 613 3.63 -3.05 -0.18
CA ASN A 613 4.19 -4.23 0.54
C ASN A 613 4.42 -5.49 -0.32
N HIS A 614 5.62 -6.10 -0.31
CA HIS A 614 5.73 -7.57 -0.46
C HIS A 614 6.95 -8.11 0.32
N ARG A 615 6.66 -8.86 1.39
CA ARG A 615 7.61 -9.75 2.09
C ARG A 615 7.84 -11.05 1.32
N MET A 616 9.05 -11.31 0.84
CA MET A 616 9.57 -12.67 0.65
C MET A 616 10.93 -12.71 1.34
N ARG A 617 11.02 -13.32 2.52
CA ARG A 617 12.33 -13.73 3.03
C ARG A 617 12.91 -14.74 2.05
N SER A 618 14.16 -14.54 1.64
CA SER A 618 14.96 -15.60 1.06
C SER A 618 15.01 -16.76 2.06
N ALA A 619 14.61 -17.95 1.61
CA ALA A 619 14.80 -19.16 2.37
C ALA A 619 16.30 -19.49 2.39
N GLN A 620 17.01 -19.04 3.42
CA GLN A 620 18.22 -19.71 3.87
C GLN A 620 18.04 -20.14 5.32
N PRO A 621 18.09 -21.45 5.62
CA PRO A 621 18.07 -21.91 6.99
C PRO A 621 19.40 -21.55 7.64
N GLN A 622 19.38 -20.60 8.58
CA GLN A 622 20.47 -20.51 9.56
C GLN A 622 20.39 -21.74 10.45
N SER A 623 21.34 -22.65 10.26
CA SER A 623 21.67 -23.71 11.19
C SER A 623 22.21 -23.08 12.48
N ASN A 624 21.35 -22.88 13.48
CA ASN A 624 21.80 -22.69 14.85
C ASN A 624 21.41 -23.93 15.66
N GLY A 625 22.42 -24.72 15.99
CA GLY A 625 22.32 -25.80 16.95
C GLY A 625 21.90 -25.27 18.31
N GLY A 626 20.93 -25.93 18.92
CA GLY A 626 20.43 -25.59 20.24
C GLY A 626 19.41 -26.61 20.73
N SER A 627 19.93 -27.65 21.39
CA SER A 627 19.28 -28.55 22.37
C SER A 627 17.79 -28.91 22.21
N SER A 628 17.56 -30.18 21.90
CA SER A 628 16.29 -30.89 22.07
C SER A 628 15.76 -30.83 23.51
N ALA A 629 14.56 -30.30 23.69
CA ALA A 629 13.69 -30.62 24.82
C ALA A 629 12.32 -31.03 24.24
N GLY A 630 11.95 -32.29 24.50
CA GLY A 630 10.80 -32.94 23.86
C GLY A 630 9.45 -32.43 24.33
N SER A 631 8.50 -32.39 23.40
CA SER A 631 7.07 -32.27 23.68
C SER A 631 6.46 -33.68 23.80
N PRO A 632 5.56 -33.94 24.77
CA PRO A 632 4.90 -35.24 24.91
C PRO A 632 3.78 -35.41 23.86
N PRO A 633 3.40 -36.65 23.54
CA PRO A 633 2.39 -36.92 22.52
C PRO A 633 0.98 -36.62 23.04
N ILE A 634 0.19 -35.95 22.22
CA ILE A 634 -1.26 -35.81 22.40
C ILE A 634 -1.90 -37.11 21.91
N SER A 635 -2.59 -37.82 22.79
CA SER A 635 -3.44 -38.96 22.45
C SER A 635 -4.90 -38.53 22.38
N LEU A 636 -5.53 -38.88 21.24
CA LEU A 636 -6.97 -38.97 20.92
C LEU A 636 -7.85 -37.73 21.11
#